data_AF-A0A7V9BJJ4-F1
#
_entry.id   AF-A0A7V9BJJ4-F1
#
_cell.length_a   1.000
_cell.length_b   1.000
_cell.length_c   1.000
_cell.angle_alpha   90.00
_cell.angle_beta   90.00
_cell.angle_gamma   90.00
#
_symmetry.space_group_name_H-M   'P 1'
#
loop_
_entity.id
_entity.type
_entity.pdbx_description
1 polymer ?
#
loop_
_entity_poly.entity_id
_entity_poly.type
_entity_poly.pdbx_seq_one_letter_code
_entity_poly.pdbx_strand_id
1 'polypeptide(L)'
;MTSGTMRARAFLAVSLFIVAVVPQRTPSSAGAVPLSVRITSPLGRLGVPGAVRIVAQIKSDPDAVLSPVEFYVDGKLLSSVEAGPPYAVEWVDDNPFEPREIAVAVADSLGNTARDAVALKPLDLADATDVTRVLVDASVQDKNGRFIGSLDAQSFKVREDGVPQVIDVARREDLPATFALLIDSSQSMSRRIGFVRETANHLSGFMRPRDRMLVVPFSRTLGTITGPTDDRATVAESIGRIESSGGTAILDSIIQIAPLLGAIEGRRALVLITDGYDEHSDKGFEQALAALKAVHATAYVVGIGGVAGISLKGERFLKRLAQETGGRAFLPSREEELEAVNGILAADVQNRYLLSYTPANQAVDGTWRKITVDTGDPTHKVRARDGYFAPKPPPVRASIEFTLTDAERRFLDVGVEDLVVAEDGVEQRIDTFHESVSPVSIILAIDASGSMKKWADTAKAAAASFVNSLRPQDALGVVMFADQSQLVVDLGTDRQKAQEAIAAYVPKGGTALYDAIGDSLLRLEKTEGRKVVVVVTDGRDEDNAGTKPGSSRTFEDVADAAGKAGAIVFGIGVGHNVDRQVLSTLAAGSGGDVYFPEDVSQLEQEYRRVIENLRRRWTIGYVSHNSARDGAWRPVTIRSKDGRAVVHSRGGYFAPEK
;
A
#
# COMPACT_ATOMS: atom_id res chain seq x y z
N MET A 1 64.23 49.45 -3.16
CA MET A 1 64.62 48.02 -3.04
C MET A 1 63.96 47.53 -1.77
N THR A 2 62.91 46.71 -1.76
CA THR A 2 62.69 45.42 -2.44
C THR A 2 61.17 45.12 -2.55
N SER A 3 60.85 44.29 -3.55
CA SER A 3 59.59 43.73 -4.07
C SER A 3 58.28 43.77 -3.26
N GLY A 4 57.24 44.30 -3.90
CA GLY A 4 55.84 43.91 -3.68
C GLY A 4 55.39 42.86 -4.71
N THR A 5 54.71 41.81 -4.26
CA THR A 5 54.04 40.83 -5.12
C THR A 5 52.53 40.90 -4.87
N MET A 6 51.77 41.26 -5.91
CA MET A 6 50.33 41.17 -5.95
C MET A 6 49.97 40.20 -7.09
N ARG A 7 49.39 39.04 -6.75
CA ARG A 7 48.80 38.10 -7.72
C ARG A 7 47.32 38.43 -7.87
N ALA A 8 46.95 38.98 -9.03
CA ALA A 8 45.55 39.10 -9.46
C ALA A 8 45.05 37.74 -9.99
N ARG A 9 43.87 37.32 -9.53
CA ARG A 9 43.13 36.15 -10.04
C ARG A 9 42.31 36.57 -11.27
N ALA A 10 42.46 35.85 -12.37
CA ALA A 10 41.69 36.00 -13.59
C ALA A 10 40.29 35.40 -13.42
N PHE A 11 39.26 36.16 -13.81
CA PHE A 11 37.91 35.67 -14.08
C PHE A 11 37.82 35.30 -15.56
N LEU A 12 37.46 34.05 -15.86
CA LEU A 12 37.18 33.58 -17.21
C LEU A 12 35.71 33.90 -17.55
N ALA A 13 35.49 34.85 -18.45
CA ALA A 13 34.18 35.13 -19.03
C ALA A 13 33.97 34.19 -20.23
N VAL A 14 32.95 33.34 -20.17
CA VAL A 14 32.49 32.53 -21.31
C VAL A 14 31.35 33.28 -21.98
N SER A 15 31.61 33.79 -23.19
CA SER A 15 30.61 34.44 -24.05
C SER A 15 29.74 33.39 -24.73
N LEU A 16 28.43 33.46 -24.48
CA LEU A 16 27.41 32.60 -25.11
C LEU A 16 26.99 33.22 -26.47
N PHE A 17 27.35 32.59 -27.59
CA PHE A 17 26.79 32.92 -28.91
C PHE A 17 25.44 32.21 -29.06
N ILE A 18 24.34 32.97 -29.10
CA ILE A 18 23.02 32.47 -29.50
C ILE A 18 22.92 32.60 -31.02
N VAL A 19 22.97 31.48 -31.73
CA VAL A 19 22.53 31.39 -33.13
C VAL A 19 21.03 31.12 -33.10
N ALA A 20 20.22 32.12 -33.47
CA ALA A 20 18.80 31.96 -33.66
C ALA A 20 18.55 31.17 -34.96
N VAL A 21 18.21 29.88 -34.82
CA VAL A 21 17.65 29.09 -35.93
C VAL A 21 16.16 29.44 -36.01
N VAL A 22 15.77 30.12 -37.09
CA VAL A 22 14.36 30.32 -37.45
C VAL A 22 13.80 28.96 -37.87
N PRO A 23 12.72 28.43 -37.25
CA PRO A 23 12.12 27.20 -37.73
C PRO A 23 11.37 27.51 -39.04
N GLN A 24 11.85 26.94 -40.14
CA GLN A 24 11.04 26.83 -41.34
C GLN A 24 9.89 25.88 -41.04
N ARG A 25 8.65 26.38 -41.15
CA ARG A 25 7.45 25.54 -41.14
C ARG A 25 7.47 24.67 -42.40
N THR A 26 7.79 23.39 -42.25
CA THR A 26 7.46 22.35 -43.22
C THR A 26 5.96 22.06 -43.21
N PRO A 27 5.38 21.66 -44.35
CA PRO A 27 3.94 21.44 -44.46
C PRO A 27 3.50 20.27 -43.59
N SER A 28 2.34 20.45 -42.96
CA SER A 28 1.60 19.43 -42.22
C SER A 28 1.48 18.14 -43.05
N SER A 29 2.18 17.08 -42.61
CA SER A 29 1.78 15.71 -42.92
C SER A 29 0.65 15.36 -41.95
N ALA A 30 -0.58 15.57 -42.40
CA ALA A 30 -1.75 14.98 -41.76
C ALA A 30 -1.64 13.45 -41.92
N GLY A 31 -1.04 12.77 -40.93
CA GLY A 31 -0.93 11.31 -40.89
C GLY A 31 0.23 10.71 -40.09
N ALA A 32 1.24 11.47 -39.68
CA ALA A 32 2.38 10.90 -38.94
C ALA A 32 1.96 10.45 -37.53
N VAL A 33 2.15 9.17 -37.19
CA VAL A 33 1.91 8.63 -35.84
C VAL A 33 3.09 9.04 -34.96
N PRO A 34 2.90 9.89 -33.94
CA PRO A 34 4.00 10.34 -33.09
C PRO A 34 4.56 9.17 -32.28
N LEU A 35 5.90 9.07 -32.22
CA LEU A 35 6.59 8.09 -31.39
C LEU A 35 6.18 8.32 -29.92
N SER A 36 5.60 7.29 -29.31
CA SER A 36 5.25 7.27 -27.90
C SER A 36 5.54 5.91 -27.31
N VAL A 37 6.01 5.92 -26.07
CA VAL A 37 6.24 4.73 -25.25
C VAL A 37 5.32 4.81 -24.06
N ARG A 38 4.83 3.65 -23.62
CA ARG A 38 4.01 3.56 -22.42
C ARG A 38 4.26 2.27 -21.67
N ILE A 39 4.56 2.38 -20.38
CA ILE A 39 4.64 1.25 -19.47
C ILE A 39 3.21 0.80 -19.14
N THR A 40 2.93 -0.47 -19.39
CA THR A 40 1.62 -1.11 -19.16
C THR A 40 1.64 -2.07 -17.98
N SER A 41 2.82 -2.54 -17.59
CA SER A 41 3.07 -3.34 -16.38
C SER A 41 4.50 -3.09 -15.91
N PRO A 42 4.78 -3.04 -14.60
CA PRO A 42 3.81 -2.92 -13.51
C PRO A 42 3.29 -1.48 -13.38
N LEU A 43 2.06 -1.32 -12.89
CA LEU A 43 1.53 -0.04 -12.40
C LEU A 43 1.22 -0.17 -10.90
N GLY A 44 2.24 -0.29 -10.05
CA GLY A 44 2.10 -0.47 -8.60
C GLY A 44 2.88 -1.67 -8.05
N ARG A 45 2.55 -2.14 -6.84
CA ARG A 45 3.15 -3.33 -6.20
C ARG A 45 2.10 -4.19 -5.50
N LEU A 46 2.10 -5.49 -5.79
CA LEU A 46 1.16 -6.46 -5.20
C LEU A 46 1.55 -6.97 -3.81
N GLY A 47 2.72 -6.57 -3.29
CA GLY A 47 3.06 -6.74 -1.88
C GLY A 47 3.94 -7.93 -1.51
N VAL A 48 4.64 -8.53 -2.47
CA VAL A 48 5.64 -9.58 -2.22
C VAL A 48 6.91 -9.32 -3.04
N PRO A 49 8.12 -9.52 -2.47
CA PRO A 49 9.35 -9.54 -3.24
C PRO A 49 9.28 -10.63 -4.31
N GLY A 50 9.82 -10.37 -5.51
CA GLY A 50 9.82 -11.37 -6.56
C GLY A 50 10.02 -10.85 -7.96
N ALA A 51 9.87 -11.76 -8.92
CA ALA A 51 9.96 -11.44 -10.34
C ALA A 51 8.79 -10.55 -10.78
N VAL A 52 9.12 -9.46 -11.45
CA VAL A 52 8.23 -8.45 -12.01
C VAL A 52 8.54 -8.36 -13.49
N ARG A 53 7.51 -8.41 -14.34
CA ARG A 53 7.67 -8.19 -15.78
C ARG A 53 7.27 -6.78 -16.14
N ILE A 54 8.26 -6.05 -16.64
CA ILE A 54 8.09 -4.70 -17.15
C ILE A 54 7.70 -4.83 -18.61
N VAL A 55 6.54 -4.28 -18.99
CA VAL A 55 5.99 -4.36 -20.35
C VAL A 55 5.72 -2.96 -20.84
N ALA A 56 6.19 -2.66 -22.04
CA ALA A 56 5.94 -1.39 -22.71
C ALA A 56 5.24 -1.58 -24.05
N GLN A 57 4.29 -0.69 -24.33
CA GLN A 57 3.70 -0.50 -25.65
C GLN A 57 4.37 0.69 -26.33
N ILE A 58 4.64 0.52 -27.62
CA ILE A 58 5.24 1.54 -28.46
C ILE A 58 4.27 1.83 -29.60
N LYS A 59 3.96 3.10 -29.81
CA LYS A 59 3.25 3.55 -31.00
C LYS A 59 4.21 4.42 -31.80
N SER A 60 4.42 4.05 -33.05
CA SER A 60 5.25 4.77 -34.02
C SER A 60 4.62 4.64 -35.40
N ASP A 61 5.18 5.35 -36.36
CA ASP A 61 4.92 5.10 -37.78
C ASP A 61 5.29 3.64 -38.13
N PRO A 62 4.47 2.90 -38.92
CA PRO A 62 4.78 1.52 -39.31
C PRO A 62 6.12 1.34 -40.03
N ASP A 63 6.58 2.37 -40.76
CA ASP A 63 7.85 2.33 -41.49
C ASP A 63 9.03 2.87 -40.66
N ALA A 64 8.79 3.31 -39.42
CA ALA A 64 9.84 3.81 -38.55
C ALA A 64 10.75 2.67 -38.06
N VAL A 65 12.05 2.83 -38.28
CA VAL A 65 13.06 1.94 -37.69
C VAL A 65 13.33 2.41 -36.27
N LEU A 66 13.01 1.56 -35.29
CA LEU A 66 13.21 1.83 -33.88
C LEU A 66 14.60 1.39 -33.42
N SER A 67 15.18 2.13 -32.48
CA SER A 67 16.30 1.66 -31.67
C SER A 67 15.86 0.48 -30.79
N PRO A 68 16.81 -0.30 -30.25
CA PRO A 68 16.49 -1.19 -29.15
C PRO A 68 15.77 -0.42 -28.04
N VAL A 69 14.71 -1.01 -27.50
CA VAL A 69 13.89 -0.41 -26.45
C VAL A 69 14.59 -0.65 -25.12
N GLU A 70 14.95 0.41 -24.44
CA GLU A 70 15.77 0.36 -23.24
C GLU A 70 14.90 0.44 -21.98
N PHE A 71 15.13 -0.48 -21.04
CA PHE A 71 14.42 -0.57 -19.77
C PHE A 71 15.37 -0.21 -18.63
N TYR A 72 14.89 0.60 -17.70
CA TYR A 72 15.67 1.14 -16.58
C TYR A 72 14.96 0.87 -15.25
N VAL A 73 15.75 0.65 -14.20
CA VAL A 73 15.30 0.68 -12.79
C VAL A 73 16.22 1.63 -12.02
N ASP A 74 15.65 2.61 -11.34
CA ASP A 74 16.36 3.66 -10.59
C ASP A 74 17.45 4.35 -11.44
N GLY A 75 17.14 4.61 -12.72
CA GLY A 75 18.05 5.23 -13.69
C GLY A 75 19.15 4.30 -14.24
N LYS A 76 19.28 3.07 -13.75
CA LYS A 76 20.24 2.07 -14.25
C LYS A 76 19.61 1.25 -15.37
N LEU A 77 20.31 1.12 -16.51
CA LEU A 77 19.87 0.25 -17.60
C LEU A 77 19.81 -1.20 -17.11
N LEU A 78 18.62 -1.78 -17.20
CA LEU A 78 18.34 -3.17 -16.87
C LEU A 78 18.62 -4.06 -18.07
N SER A 79 18.00 -3.77 -19.21
CA SER A 79 18.15 -4.51 -20.47
C SER A 79 17.61 -3.72 -21.66
N SER A 80 17.89 -4.17 -22.88
CA SER A 80 17.33 -3.63 -24.12
C SER A 80 16.67 -4.72 -24.97
N VAL A 81 15.59 -4.37 -25.66
CA VAL A 81 14.78 -5.30 -26.46
C VAL A 81 14.69 -4.81 -27.90
N GLU A 82 15.19 -5.61 -28.85
CA GLU A 82 15.24 -5.25 -30.27
C GLU A 82 13.94 -5.60 -31.03
N ALA A 83 13.18 -6.59 -30.56
CA ALA A 83 11.99 -7.09 -31.23
C ALA A 83 10.77 -7.12 -30.29
N GLY A 84 9.63 -6.65 -30.79
CA GLY A 84 8.32 -6.63 -30.14
C GLY A 84 7.23 -6.28 -31.16
N PRO A 85 5.97 -6.06 -30.74
CA PRO A 85 5.43 -6.23 -29.39
C PRO A 85 5.20 -7.70 -28.98
N PRO A 86 5.13 -8.01 -27.66
CA PRO A 86 5.34 -7.08 -26.55
C PRO A 86 6.82 -6.81 -26.31
N TYR A 87 7.17 -5.55 -26.01
CA TYR A 87 8.49 -5.20 -25.50
C TYR A 87 8.48 -5.42 -24.00
N ALA A 88 9.25 -6.39 -23.51
CA ALA A 88 9.21 -6.76 -22.10
C ALA A 88 10.53 -7.29 -21.56
N VAL A 89 10.78 -7.03 -20.28
CA VAL A 89 11.95 -7.52 -19.53
C VAL A 89 11.51 -8.00 -18.15
N GLU A 90 12.22 -8.97 -17.60
CA GLU A 90 12.03 -9.41 -16.21
C GLU A 90 13.03 -8.69 -15.29
N TRP A 91 12.53 -8.27 -14.13
CA TRP A 91 13.27 -7.65 -13.06
C TRP A 91 12.88 -8.32 -11.73
N VAL A 92 13.81 -8.46 -10.79
CA VAL A 92 13.50 -8.97 -9.44
C VAL A 92 13.46 -7.78 -8.48
N ASP A 93 12.29 -7.48 -7.93
CA ASP A 93 12.14 -6.48 -6.86
C ASP A 93 12.51 -7.13 -5.53
N ASP A 94 13.76 -6.92 -5.11
CA ASP A 94 14.38 -7.53 -3.94
C ASP A 94 13.99 -6.82 -2.62
N ASN A 95 13.61 -5.55 -2.71
CA ASN A 95 13.21 -4.73 -1.57
C ASN A 95 11.96 -3.90 -1.92
N PRO A 96 10.75 -4.49 -1.84
CA PRO A 96 9.52 -3.79 -2.19
C PRO A 96 9.16 -2.66 -1.21
N PHE A 97 9.88 -2.54 -0.09
CA PHE A 97 9.68 -1.52 0.95
C PHE A 97 10.35 -0.18 0.63
N GLU A 98 11.17 -0.11 -0.41
CA GLU A 98 11.78 1.14 -0.89
C GLU A 98 11.09 1.64 -2.15
N PRO A 99 11.00 2.97 -2.37
CA PRO A 99 10.49 3.48 -3.63
C PRO A 99 11.41 3.06 -4.78
N ARG A 100 10.84 2.70 -5.93
CA ARG A 100 11.59 2.38 -7.15
C ARG A 100 11.03 3.18 -8.33
N GLU A 101 11.89 3.58 -9.25
CA GLU A 101 11.47 4.16 -10.53
C GLU A 101 11.77 3.19 -11.66
N ILE A 102 10.75 2.80 -12.41
CA ILE A 102 10.92 2.08 -13.67
C ILE A 102 10.81 3.09 -14.80
N ALA A 103 11.69 3.03 -15.79
CA ALA A 103 11.55 3.83 -17.00
C ALA A 103 11.81 3.01 -18.25
N VAL A 104 11.13 3.36 -19.34
CA VAL A 104 11.36 2.78 -20.67
C VAL A 104 11.63 3.90 -21.64
N ALA A 105 12.61 3.73 -22.50
CA ALA A 105 12.97 4.70 -23.53
C ALA A 105 13.17 4.03 -24.89
N VAL A 106 12.80 4.74 -25.94
CA VAL A 106 13.01 4.32 -27.33
C VAL A 106 13.30 5.55 -28.19
N ALA A 107 14.08 5.37 -29.24
CA ALA A 107 14.29 6.36 -30.28
C ALA A 107 13.92 5.78 -31.66
N ASP A 108 13.62 6.63 -32.64
CA ASP A 108 13.54 6.23 -34.04
C ASP A 108 14.79 6.67 -34.84
N SER A 109 14.92 6.17 -36.06
CA SER A 109 16.00 6.52 -36.98
C SER A 109 16.04 7.99 -37.39
N LEU A 110 14.97 8.76 -37.13
CA LEU A 110 14.89 10.19 -37.40
C LEU A 110 15.33 11.03 -36.19
N GLY A 111 15.68 10.39 -35.07
CA GLY A 111 16.14 11.03 -33.85
C GLY A 111 15.02 11.47 -32.91
N ASN A 112 13.76 11.10 -33.18
CA ASN A 112 12.68 11.31 -32.22
C ASN A 112 12.86 10.33 -31.06
N THR A 113 12.59 10.78 -29.84
CA THR A 113 12.69 9.94 -28.64
C THR A 113 11.39 9.96 -27.86
N ALA A 114 11.07 8.84 -27.23
CA ALA A 114 9.98 8.72 -26.29
C ALA A 114 10.47 8.03 -25.01
N ARG A 115 9.99 8.52 -23.87
CA ARG A 115 10.27 7.95 -22.56
C ARG A 115 9.02 7.97 -21.71
N ASP A 116 8.80 6.90 -20.96
CA ASP A 116 7.78 6.80 -19.93
C ASP A 116 8.40 6.29 -18.64
N ALA A 117 7.84 6.68 -17.51
CA ALA A 117 8.35 6.31 -16.19
C ALA A 117 7.21 6.08 -15.20
N VAL A 118 7.36 5.03 -14.37
CA VAL A 118 6.42 4.65 -13.32
C VAL A 118 7.16 4.61 -12.00
N ALA A 119 6.67 5.39 -11.03
CA ALA A 119 7.14 5.34 -9.65
C ALA A 119 6.38 4.26 -8.87
N LEU A 120 7.10 3.23 -8.43
CA LEU A 120 6.59 2.22 -7.50
C LEU A 120 6.72 2.74 -6.08
N LYS A 121 5.57 2.92 -5.42
CA LYS A 121 5.54 3.34 -4.02
C LYS A 121 6.04 2.22 -3.11
N PRO A 122 6.71 2.55 -1.98
CA PRO A 122 7.00 1.59 -0.91
C PRO A 122 5.78 0.74 -0.57
N LEU A 123 5.99 -0.56 -0.40
CA LEU A 123 5.00 -1.43 0.19
C LEU A 123 4.84 -1.08 1.68
N ASP A 124 3.60 -0.87 2.11
CA ASP A 124 3.25 -0.68 3.52
C ASP A 124 2.61 -1.97 4.04
N LEU A 125 3.45 -2.85 4.62
CA LEU A 125 2.99 -4.03 5.36
C LEU A 125 2.67 -3.60 6.79
N ALA A 126 1.45 -3.15 7.02
CA ALA A 126 0.88 -3.14 8.36
C ALA A 126 0.41 -4.56 8.70
N ASP A 127 1.37 -5.47 8.98
CA ASP A 127 1.06 -6.82 9.44
C ASP A 127 0.40 -6.75 10.84
N ALA A 128 -0.74 -7.40 10.98
CA ALA A 128 -1.59 -7.33 12.17
C ALA A 128 -1.10 -8.20 13.36
N THR A 129 0.20 -8.53 13.41
CA THR A 129 0.77 -9.36 14.49
C THR A 129 1.53 -8.58 15.55
N ASP A 130 1.57 -7.26 15.46
CA ASP A 130 2.20 -6.45 16.50
C ASP A 130 1.28 -6.29 17.71
N VAL A 131 1.73 -6.81 18.86
CA VAL A 131 1.14 -6.47 20.16
C VAL A 131 1.20 -4.96 20.31
N THR A 132 0.04 -4.32 20.44
CA THR A 132 -0.03 -2.86 20.54
C THR A 132 0.59 -2.45 21.88
N ARG A 133 1.66 -1.65 21.85
CA ARG A 133 2.23 -1.02 23.06
C ARG A 133 1.88 0.45 23.08
N VAL A 134 1.43 0.92 24.24
CA VAL A 134 0.99 2.30 24.42
C VAL A 134 2.07 3.07 25.17
N LEU A 135 2.61 4.08 24.51
CA LEU A 135 3.54 5.04 25.11
C LEU A 135 2.78 6.22 25.73
N VAL A 136 3.08 6.58 26.97
CA VAL A 136 2.44 7.68 27.68
C VAL A 136 3.50 8.58 28.29
N ASP A 137 3.54 9.83 27.84
CA ASP A 137 4.39 10.85 28.44
C ASP A 137 3.70 11.49 29.66
N ALA A 138 4.35 11.45 30.81
CA ALA A 138 3.83 11.97 32.07
C ALA A 138 4.83 12.88 32.80
N SER A 139 4.43 14.06 33.26
CA SER A 139 5.21 14.85 34.22
C SER A 139 4.65 14.72 35.62
N VAL A 140 5.54 14.72 36.63
CA VAL A 140 5.17 14.62 38.04
C VAL A 140 5.80 15.79 38.80
N GLN A 141 4.96 16.51 39.55
CA GLN A 141 5.39 17.63 40.39
C GLN A 141 5.01 17.41 41.85
N ASP A 142 5.84 17.90 42.78
CA ASP A 142 5.50 17.98 44.19
C ASP A 142 4.49 19.11 44.48
N LYS A 143 4.04 19.21 45.72
CA LYS A 143 3.15 20.29 46.19
C LYS A 143 3.69 21.71 45.99
N ASN A 144 5.01 21.86 45.79
CA ASN A 144 5.68 23.14 45.57
C ASN A 144 5.93 23.41 44.07
N GLY A 145 5.49 22.52 43.17
CA GLY A 145 5.68 22.64 41.73
C GLY A 145 7.05 22.17 41.21
N ARG A 146 7.89 21.53 42.05
CA ARG A 146 9.18 20.98 41.62
C ARG A 146 8.97 19.63 40.93
N PHE A 147 9.64 19.42 39.80
CA PHE A 147 9.60 18.14 39.09
C PHE A 147 10.25 17.03 39.91
N ILE A 148 9.56 15.89 40.01
CA ILE A 148 10.07 14.70 40.68
C ILE A 148 10.62 13.79 39.59
N GLY A 149 11.93 13.56 39.60
CA GLY A 149 12.64 12.80 38.56
C GLY A 149 13.14 11.41 39.00
N SER A 150 12.85 10.98 40.24
CA SER A 150 13.39 9.77 40.87
C SER A 150 12.40 8.61 41.01
N LEU A 151 11.17 8.73 40.48
CA LEU A 151 10.16 7.67 40.50
C LEU A 151 10.52 6.53 39.53
N ASP A 152 10.20 5.31 39.94
CA ASP A 152 10.33 4.08 39.14
C ASP A 152 8.96 3.59 38.61
N ALA A 153 8.95 2.47 37.88
CA ALA A 153 7.71 1.93 37.31
C ALA A 153 6.66 1.53 38.35
N GLN A 154 7.09 1.04 39.51
CA GLN A 154 6.18 0.64 40.60
C GLN A 154 5.49 1.82 41.27
N SER A 155 6.10 3.01 41.15
CA SER A 155 5.54 4.26 41.65
C SER A 155 4.33 4.73 40.84
N PHE A 156 4.13 4.25 39.62
CA PHE A 156 3.02 4.65 38.75
C PHE A 156 1.87 3.65 38.74
N LYS A 157 0.65 4.17 38.62
CA LYS A 157 -0.57 3.40 38.35
C LYS A 157 -1.20 3.93 37.08
N VAL A 158 -1.29 3.08 36.07
CA VAL A 158 -2.01 3.38 34.83
C VAL A 158 -3.30 2.58 34.83
N ARG A 159 -4.41 3.24 34.48
CA ARG A 159 -5.68 2.57 34.17
C ARG A 159 -6.14 2.98 32.79
N GLU A 160 -6.65 2.03 32.04
CA GLU A 160 -7.29 2.21 30.73
C GLU A 160 -8.77 1.88 30.87
N ASP A 161 -9.66 2.83 30.57
CA ASP A 161 -11.11 2.71 30.76
C ASP A 161 -11.49 2.22 32.18
N GLY A 162 -10.68 2.59 33.17
CA GLY A 162 -10.81 2.18 34.57
C GLY A 162 -10.15 0.85 34.93
N VAL A 163 -9.72 0.05 33.94
CA VAL A 163 -9.02 -1.24 34.13
C VAL A 163 -7.53 -0.99 34.40
N PRO A 164 -6.99 -1.47 35.54
CA PRO A 164 -5.56 -1.37 35.84
C PRO A 164 -4.67 -2.04 34.79
N GLN A 165 -3.59 -1.37 34.40
CA GLN A 165 -2.61 -1.86 33.43
C GLN A 165 -1.27 -2.12 34.10
N VAL A 166 -0.54 -3.12 33.62
CA VAL A 166 0.83 -3.42 34.05
C VAL A 166 1.79 -2.57 33.25
N ILE A 167 2.57 -1.74 33.93
CA ILE A 167 3.57 -0.88 33.29
C ILE A 167 4.82 -1.72 33.02
N ASP A 168 5.20 -1.82 31.75
CA ASP A 168 6.40 -2.53 31.32
C ASP A 168 7.65 -1.71 31.59
N VAL A 169 7.58 -0.40 31.30
CA VAL A 169 8.69 0.54 31.39
C VAL A 169 8.18 1.85 31.96
N ALA A 170 8.88 2.39 32.96
CA ALA A 170 8.80 3.80 33.31
C ALA A 170 10.22 4.33 33.42
N ARG A 171 10.58 5.25 32.54
CA ARG A 171 11.89 5.88 32.57
C ARG A 171 11.81 7.35 32.26
N ARG A 172 12.64 8.14 32.94
CA ARG A 172 12.89 9.51 32.55
C ARG A 172 13.86 9.47 31.38
N GLU A 173 13.33 9.57 30.17
CA GLU A 173 14.12 9.49 28.96
C GLU A 173 14.58 10.88 28.53
N ASP A 174 15.88 11.06 28.30
CA ASP A 174 16.45 12.26 27.65
C ASP A 174 16.31 12.17 26.13
N LEU A 175 15.06 11.97 25.69
CA LEU A 175 14.72 12.01 24.26
C LEU A 175 14.81 13.45 23.77
N PRO A 176 15.41 13.70 22.59
CA PRO A 176 15.33 15.00 21.96
C PRO A 176 13.88 15.39 21.74
N ALA A 177 13.58 16.66 22.03
CA ALA A 177 12.28 17.25 21.79
C ALA A 177 12.28 18.06 20.49
N THR A 178 11.21 17.90 19.72
CA THR A 178 10.90 18.78 18.61
C THR A 178 9.75 19.70 19.00
N PHE A 179 10.03 21.01 19.01
CA PHE A 179 9.08 22.07 19.30
C PHE A 179 8.49 22.60 18.00
N ALA A 180 7.19 22.46 17.77
CA ALA A 180 6.49 23.21 16.74
C ALA A 180 5.93 24.49 17.37
N LEU A 181 6.58 25.61 17.09
CA LEU A 181 6.17 26.92 17.56
C LEU A 181 5.10 27.49 16.62
N LEU A 182 3.84 27.21 16.96
CA LEU A 182 2.66 27.63 16.21
C LEU A 182 2.26 29.04 16.66
N ILE A 183 2.59 30.03 15.85
CA ILE A 183 2.51 31.45 16.20
C ILE A 183 1.35 32.11 15.47
N ASP A 184 0.43 32.68 16.23
CA ASP A 184 -0.65 33.49 15.69
C ASP A 184 -0.10 34.79 15.10
N SER A 185 -0.20 34.90 13.78
CA SER A 185 0.19 36.07 13.01
C SER A 185 -1.03 36.78 12.41
N SER A 186 -2.21 36.67 13.04
CA SER A 186 -3.42 37.36 12.61
C SER A 186 -3.33 38.89 12.80
N GLN A 187 -4.24 39.63 12.16
CA GLN A 187 -4.24 41.10 12.22
C GLN A 187 -4.43 41.65 13.64
N SER A 188 -5.19 40.96 14.52
CA SER A 188 -5.37 41.36 15.92
C SER A 188 -4.04 41.35 16.69
N MET A 189 -3.09 40.51 16.27
CA MET A 189 -1.78 40.35 16.88
C MET A 189 -0.79 41.47 16.51
N SER A 190 -1.12 42.35 15.57
CA SER A 190 -0.23 43.44 15.09
C SER A 190 0.42 44.27 16.21
N ARG A 191 -0.35 44.63 17.25
CA ARG A 191 0.15 45.40 18.40
C ARG A 191 0.99 44.59 19.39
N ARG A 192 0.99 43.27 19.28
CA ARG A 192 1.66 42.31 20.17
C ARG A 192 2.72 41.48 19.44
N ILE A 193 2.95 41.71 18.14
CA ILE A 193 3.85 40.88 17.33
C ILE A 193 5.32 41.00 17.79
N GLY A 194 5.73 42.18 18.28
CA GLY A 194 7.04 42.35 18.92
C GLY A 194 7.21 41.42 20.12
N PHE A 195 6.21 41.41 21.01
CA PHE A 195 6.14 40.54 22.18
C PHE A 195 6.13 39.05 21.82
N VAL A 196 5.39 38.66 20.77
CA VAL A 196 5.37 37.28 20.25
C VAL A 196 6.77 36.86 19.79
N ARG A 197 7.45 37.72 19.03
CA ARG A 197 8.80 37.47 18.52
C ARG A 197 9.80 37.32 19.67
N GLU A 198 9.69 38.14 20.69
CA GLU A 198 10.52 38.05 21.89
C GLU A 198 10.27 36.73 22.64
N THR A 199 9.00 36.39 22.91
CA THR A 199 8.61 35.12 23.55
C THR A 199 9.19 33.91 22.81
N ALA A 200 9.03 33.90 21.49
CA ALA A 200 9.51 32.85 20.60
C ALA A 200 11.04 32.72 20.63
N ASN A 201 11.77 33.85 20.57
CA ASN A 201 13.22 33.88 20.64
C ASN A 201 13.74 33.38 22.00
N HIS A 202 13.15 33.80 23.11
CA HIS A 202 13.53 33.32 24.43
C HIS A 202 13.34 31.82 24.58
N LEU A 203 12.25 31.25 24.08
CA LEU A 203 12.01 29.81 24.14
C LEU A 203 13.10 29.02 23.41
N SER A 204 13.56 29.49 22.25
CA SER A 204 14.67 28.87 21.51
C SER A 204 15.97 28.82 22.32
N GLY A 205 16.15 29.75 23.27
CA GLY A 205 17.27 29.80 24.20
C GLY A 205 17.34 28.63 25.18
N PHE A 206 16.18 28.04 25.53
CA PHE A 206 16.07 26.92 26.48
C PHE A 206 16.14 25.53 25.83
N MET A 207 16.27 25.46 24.51
CA MET A 207 16.47 24.19 23.78
C MET A 207 17.81 23.55 24.14
N ARG A 208 17.79 22.23 24.37
CA ARG A 208 19.01 21.41 24.51
C ARG A 208 19.69 21.24 23.15
N PRO A 209 20.98 20.84 23.12
CA PRO A 209 21.70 20.66 21.86
C PRO A 209 21.10 19.66 20.87
N ARG A 210 20.25 18.71 21.30
CA ARG A 210 19.58 17.74 20.42
C ARG A 210 18.13 18.10 20.12
N ASP A 211 17.61 19.17 20.73
CA ASP A 211 16.25 19.63 20.49
C ASP A 211 16.20 20.37 19.15
N ARG A 212 15.06 20.30 18.47
CA ARG A 212 14.81 21.02 17.21
C ARG A 212 13.57 21.88 17.34
N MET A 213 13.48 22.92 16.52
CA MET A 213 12.33 23.80 16.44
C MET A 213 11.85 23.98 15.00
N LEU A 214 10.54 24.00 14.84
CA LEU A 214 9.85 24.51 13.66
C LEU A 214 9.18 25.82 14.05
N VAL A 215 9.36 26.86 13.24
CA VAL A 215 8.60 28.11 13.36
C VAL A 215 7.47 28.06 12.36
N VAL A 216 6.24 28.17 12.85
CA VAL A 216 5.02 27.97 12.08
C VAL A 216 4.08 29.15 12.33
N PRO A 217 4.23 30.27 11.61
CA PRO A 217 3.25 31.34 11.67
C PRO A 217 1.93 30.88 11.05
N PHE A 218 0.80 31.35 11.58
CA PHE A 218 -0.51 31.06 11.01
C PHE A 218 -1.46 32.26 11.11
N SER A 219 -2.37 32.34 10.15
CA SER A 219 -3.54 33.22 10.22
C SER A 219 -4.79 32.42 9.86
N ARG A 220 -5.26 32.47 8.61
CA ARG A 220 -6.30 31.57 8.09
C ARG A 220 -5.74 30.21 7.63
N THR A 221 -4.46 30.20 7.27
CA THR A 221 -3.71 29.00 6.89
C THR A 221 -2.33 29.08 7.52
N LEU A 222 -1.57 27.98 7.46
CA LEU A 222 -0.15 28.02 7.80
C LEU A 222 0.60 28.93 6.81
N GLY A 223 1.52 29.73 7.35
CA GLY A 223 2.47 30.52 6.57
C GLY A 223 3.74 29.72 6.25
N THR A 224 4.85 30.42 6.02
CA THR A 224 6.14 29.77 5.74
C THR A 224 6.65 29.01 6.96
N ILE A 225 6.74 27.68 6.82
CA ILE A 225 7.23 26.76 7.85
C ILE A 225 8.74 26.58 7.69
N THR A 226 9.51 26.71 8.78
CA THR A 226 10.90 26.24 8.76
C THR A 226 10.95 24.72 8.84
N GLY A 227 11.98 24.11 8.23
CA GLY A 227 12.32 22.73 8.57
C GLY A 227 12.69 22.60 10.06
N PRO A 228 12.58 21.40 10.68
CA PRO A 228 13.06 21.17 12.04
C PRO A 228 14.57 21.45 12.11
N THR A 229 14.97 22.47 12.86
CA THR A 229 16.37 22.91 12.97
C THR A 229 16.77 23.15 14.42
N ASP A 230 18.04 22.93 14.73
CA ASP A 230 18.69 23.34 15.98
C ASP A 230 19.47 24.66 15.83
N ASP A 231 19.56 25.21 14.61
CA ASP A 231 20.21 26.49 14.34
C ASP A 231 19.36 27.67 14.85
N ARG A 232 19.81 28.25 15.96
CA ARG A 232 19.18 29.40 16.61
C ARG A 232 19.14 30.64 15.70
N ALA A 233 20.10 30.81 14.79
CA ALA A 233 20.09 31.94 13.86
C ALA A 233 18.93 31.82 12.86
N THR A 234 18.76 30.65 12.24
CA THR A 234 17.62 30.35 11.36
C THR A 234 16.28 30.52 12.08
N VAL A 235 16.17 30.05 13.33
CA VAL A 235 14.93 30.21 14.14
C VAL A 235 14.63 31.70 14.38
N ALA A 236 15.62 32.47 14.83
CA ALA A 236 15.46 33.90 15.11
C ALA A 236 15.12 34.71 13.84
N GLU A 237 15.76 34.38 12.70
CA GLU A 237 15.47 35.01 11.41
C GLU A 237 14.04 34.70 10.95
N SER A 238 13.57 33.46 11.07
CA SER A 238 12.21 33.08 10.73
C SER A 238 11.19 33.81 11.61
N ILE A 239 11.41 33.87 12.92
CA ILE A 239 10.58 34.61 13.86
C ILE A 239 10.54 36.11 13.50
N GLY A 240 11.69 36.69 13.18
CA GLY A 240 11.81 38.11 12.79
C GLY A 240 11.04 38.48 11.53
N ARG A 241 10.77 37.51 10.65
CA ARG A 241 10.00 37.69 9.39
C ARG A 241 8.49 37.53 9.55
N ILE A 242 7.99 37.16 10.73
CA ILE A 242 6.54 36.95 10.91
C ILE A 242 5.82 38.29 10.87
N GLU A 243 4.97 38.51 9.87
CA GLU A 243 4.14 39.70 9.74
C GLU A 243 2.68 39.40 10.08
N SER A 244 2.01 40.35 10.75
CA SER A 244 0.60 40.20 11.11
C SER A 244 -0.30 40.48 9.91
N SER A 245 -1.15 39.53 9.52
CA SER A 245 -2.14 39.69 8.46
C SER A 245 -3.30 38.69 8.58
N GLY A 246 -4.47 39.03 8.01
CA GLY A 246 -5.61 38.10 7.91
C GLY A 246 -6.38 37.87 9.21
N GLY A 247 -7.26 36.85 9.18
CA GLY A 247 -8.04 36.39 10.35
C GLY A 247 -7.40 35.19 11.06
N THR A 248 -8.03 34.69 12.11
CA THR A 248 -7.47 33.65 13.00
C THR A 248 -8.21 32.30 12.87
N ALA A 249 -7.50 31.26 12.43
CA ALA A 249 -7.98 29.88 12.30
C ALA A 249 -7.05 28.90 13.06
N ILE A 250 -7.18 28.88 14.38
CA ILE A 250 -6.33 28.10 15.30
C ILE A 250 -6.54 26.60 15.08
N LEU A 251 -7.81 26.16 15.03
CA LEU A 251 -8.17 24.74 14.94
C LEU A 251 -7.70 24.12 13.62
N ASP A 252 -7.91 24.80 12.49
CA ASP A 252 -7.47 24.33 11.19
C ASP A 252 -5.94 24.28 11.09
N SER A 253 -5.25 25.26 11.70
CA SER A 253 -3.79 25.29 11.75
C SER A 253 -3.21 24.12 12.56
N ILE A 254 -3.86 23.75 13.67
CA ILE A 254 -3.51 22.56 14.47
C ILE A 254 -3.67 21.27 13.62
N ILE A 255 -4.76 21.16 12.86
CA ILE A 255 -5.00 19.99 11.99
C ILE A 255 -3.95 19.93 10.88
N GLN A 256 -3.59 21.07 10.28
CA GLN A 256 -2.59 21.15 9.22
C GLN A 256 -1.18 20.80 9.68
N ILE A 257 -0.77 21.19 10.91
CA ILE A 257 0.57 20.90 11.44
C ILE A 257 0.71 19.47 11.99
N ALA A 258 -0.39 18.81 12.39
CA ALA A 258 -0.34 17.49 13.01
C ALA A 258 0.37 16.42 12.16
N PRO A 259 0.11 16.24 10.85
CA PRO A 259 0.83 15.26 10.03
C PRO A 259 2.34 15.50 9.98
N LEU A 260 2.77 16.77 9.96
CA LEU A 260 4.19 17.14 9.97
C LEU A 260 4.85 16.74 11.28
N LEU A 261 4.19 16.96 12.41
CA LEU A 261 4.65 16.47 13.72
C LEU A 261 4.66 14.94 13.78
N GLY A 262 3.68 14.28 13.16
CA GLY A 262 3.56 12.82 13.10
C GLY A 262 4.74 12.12 12.44
N ALA A 263 5.38 12.79 11.47
CA ALA A 263 6.55 12.29 10.75
C ALA A 263 7.89 12.45 11.52
N ILE A 264 7.88 13.18 12.64
CA ILE A 264 9.10 13.49 13.41
C ILE A 264 9.28 12.50 14.55
N GLU A 265 10.44 11.87 14.67
CA GLU A 265 10.75 10.99 15.79
C GLU A 265 11.00 11.75 17.10
N GLY A 266 10.73 11.08 18.23
CA GLY A 266 10.98 11.64 19.56
C GLY A 266 9.80 12.43 20.14
N ARG A 267 10.09 13.29 21.13
CA ARG A 267 9.05 14.05 21.84
C ARG A 267 8.54 15.18 20.96
N ARG A 268 7.23 15.28 20.82
CA ARG A 268 6.56 16.29 19.99
C ARG A 268 5.83 17.30 20.87
N ALA A 269 6.32 18.54 20.92
CA ALA A 269 5.72 19.62 21.69
C ALA A 269 5.16 20.67 20.72
N LEU A 270 3.84 20.83 20.68
CA LEU A 270 3.22 21.98 20.01
C LEU A 270 3.20 23.14 21.01
N VAL A 271 3.82 24.26 20.68
CA VAL A 271 3.75 25.50 21.47
C VAL A 271 2.90 26.50 20.71
N LEU A 272 1.64 26.65 21.13
CA LEU A 272 0.69 27.59 20.55
C LEU A 272 0.81 28.95 21.24
N ILE A 273 1.11 30.00 20.49
CA ILE A 273 1.13 31.38 20.96
C ILE A 273 0.00 32.15 20.27
N THR A 274 -0.99 32.63 21.02
CA THR A 274 -2.22 33.26 20.46
C THR A 274 -2.91 34.16 21.50
N ASP A 275 -3.79 35.05 21.07
CA ASP A 275 -4.75 35.75 21.94
C ASP A 275 -6.06 34.95 22.20
N GLY A 276 -6.19 33.76 21.60
CA GLY A 276 -7.20 32.76 21.95
C GLY A 276 -8.57 32.90 21.27
N TYR A 277 -8.70 33.78 20.27
CA TYR A 277 -9.92 33.91 19.47
C TYR A 277 -9.80 33.15 18.13
N ASP A 278 -10.53 32.04 18.01
CA ASP A 278 -10.75 31.37 16.73
C ASP A 278 -12.03 31.88 16.08
N GLU A 279 -11.93 32.44 14.87
CA GLU A 279 -13.04 33.06 14.15
C GLU A 279 -13.25 32.47 12.75
N HIS A 280 -12.25 31.77 12.21
CA HIS A 280 -12.18 31.42 10.80
C HIS A 280 -11.86 29.95 10.53
N SER A 281 -11.81 29.10 11.56
CA SER A 281 -11.66 27.66 11.33
C SER A 281 -12.95 27.03 10.80
N ASP A 282 -12.83 26.18 9.79
CA ASP A 282 -13.92 25.32 9.28
C ASP A 282 -14.13 24.09 10.17
N LYS A 283 -13.06 23.63 10.85
CA LYS A 283 -13.06 22.43 11.68
C LYS A 283 -13.31 22.75 13.14
N GLY A 284 -13.86 21.75 13.85
CA GLY A 284 -14.21 21.85 15.26
C GLY A 284 -13.08 21.49 16.22
N PHE A 285 -13.23 21.89 17.48
CA PHE A 285 -12.28 21.59 18.56
C PHE A 285 -11.89 20.11 18.65
N GLU A 286 -12.89 19.23 18.63
CA GLU A 286 -12.67 17.78 18.77
C GLU A 286 -11.81 17.21 17.64
N GLN A 287 -11.91 17.76 16.42
CA GLN A 287 -11.09 17.34 15.29
C GLN A 287 -9.63 17.77 15.44
N ALA A 288 -9.38 19.01 15.86
CA ALA A 288 -8.03 19.51 16.13
C ALA A 288 -7.36 18.75 17.28
N LEU A 289 -8.11 18.51 18.35
CA LEU A 289 -7.64 17.72 19.48
C LEU A 289 -7.34 16.28 19.09
N ALA A 290 -8.22 15.63 18.32
CA ALA A 290 -8.01 14.28 17.82
C ALA A 290 -6.76 14.20 16.92
N ALA A 291 -6.51 15.22 16.08
CA ALA A 291 -5.32 15.29 15.24
C ALA A 291 -4.02 15.31 16.07
N LEU A 292 -3.96 16.11 17.14
CA LEU A 292 -2.79 16.13 18.04
C LEU A 292 -2.62 14.82 18.82
N LYS A 293 -3.74 14.26 19.31
CA LYS A 293 -3.74 12.98 20.04
C LYS A 293 -3.26 11.82 19.16
N ALA A 294 -3.64 11.81 17.88
CA ALA A 294 -3.23 10.80 16.90
C ALA A 294 -1.73 10.81 16.61
N VAL A 295 -1.08 11.98 16.70
CA VAL A 295 0.37 12.11 16.51
C VAL A 295 1.15 12.21 17.82
N HIS A 296 0.51 11.91 18.95
CA HIS A 296 1.12 11.93 20.28
C HIS A 296 1.80 13.28 20.63
N ALA A 297 1.28 14.40 20.11
CA ALA A 297 1.83 15.72 20.38
C ALA A 297 1.25 16.32 21.67
N THR A 298 2.13 16.81 22.54
CA THR A 298 1.73 17.53 23.77
C THR A 298 1.58 19.01 23.45
N ALA A 299 0.41 19.60 23.70
CA ALA A 299 0.17 21.03 23.47
C ALA A 299 0.49 21.87 24.70
N TYR A 300 1.36 22.84 24.52
CA TYR A 300 1.62 23.93 25.45
C TYR A 300 1.04 25.21 24.84
N VAL A 301 0.35 25.98 25.65
CA VAL A 301 -0.33 27.19 25.17
C VAL A 301 0.18 28.39 25.92
N VAL A 302 0.56 29.44 25.20
CA VAL A 302 0.92 30.75 25.73
C VAL A 302 -0.13 31.74 25.23
N GLY A 303 -1.13 32.00 26.08
CA GLY A 303 -2.21 32.94 25.79
C GLY A 303 -1.79 34.37 26.10
N ILE A 304 -1.70 35.21 25.09
CA ILE A 304 -1.23 36.60 25.20
C ILE A 304 -2.41 37.52 25.50
N GLY A 305 -2.29 38.34 26.54
CA GLY A 305 -3.32 39.31 26.95
C GLY A 305 -3.88 39.10 28.36
N GLY A 306 -3.46 38.03 29.05
CA GLY A 306 -3.92 37.70 30.41
C GLY A 306 -5.42 37.36 30.47
N VAL A 307 -5.92 37.14 31.69
CA VAL A 307 -7.35 36.80 31.96
C VAL A 307 -8.29 37.93 31.54
N ALA A 308 -7.81 39.18 31.45
CA ALA A 308 -8.61 40.34 31.03
C ALA A 308 -8.66 40.56 29.51
N GLY A 309 -7.68 40.03 28.76
CA GLY A 309 -7.57 40.20 27.29
C GLY A 309 -8.06 39.02 26.47
N ILE A 310 -8.19 37.84 27.08
CA ILE A 310 -8.72 36.62 26.45
C ILE A 310 -10.17 36.43 26.90
N SER A 311 -11.08 36.08 25.99
CA SER A 311 -12.46 35.78 26.41
C SER A 311 -12.50 34.55 27.33
N LEU A 312 -13.47 34.50 28.26
CA LEU A 312 -13.74 33.30 29.07
C LEU A 312 -13.91 32.03 28.23
N LYS A 313 -14.43 32.17 27.00
CA LYS A 313 -14.56 31.05 26.05
C LYS A 313 -13.20 30.62 25.49
N GLY A 314 -12.38 31.56 25.04
CA GLY A 314 -11.02 31.32 24.55
C GLY A 314 -10.12 30.72 25.64
N GLU A 315 -10.17 31.25 26.86
CA GLU A 315 -9.39 30.72 27.99
C GLU A 315 -9.72 29.25 28.27
N ARG A 316 -11.02 28.90 28.34
CA ARG A 316 -11.45 27.50 28.52
C ARG A 316 -10.98 26.61 27.38
N PHE A 317 -11.07 27.09 26.15
CA PHE A 317 -10.58 26.40 24.96
C PHE A 317 -9.08 26.09 25.04
N LEU A 318 -8.25 27.10 25.31
CA LEU A 318 -6.80 26.98 25.42
C LEU A 318 -6.38 26.05 26.56
N LYS A 319 -7.03 26.17 27.73
CA LYS A 319 -6.79 25.29 28.88
C LYS A 319 -7.15 23.85 28.59
N ARG A 320 -8.28 23.60 27.93
CA ARG A 320 -8.75 22.25 27.57
C ARG A 320 -7.80 21.57 26.60
N LEU A 321 -7.37 22.27 25.53
CA LEU A 321 -6.40 21.76 24.55
C LEU A 321 -5.11 21.30 25.23
N ALA A 322 -4.55 22.16 26.09
CA ALA A 322 -3.32 21.83 26.81
C ALA A 322 -3.54 20.67 27.80
N GLN A 323 -4.64 20.66 28.54
CA GLN A 323 -4.91 19.63 29.55
C GLN A 323 -5.11 18.24 28.93
N GLU A 324 -5.92 18.13 27.88
CA GLU A 324 -6.26 16.84 27.27
C GLU A 324 -5.10 16.22 26.46
N THR A 325 -4.17 17.05 25.98
CA THR A 325 -2.91 16.57 25.38
C THR A 325 -1.81 16.31 26.41
N GLY A 326 -2.04 16.60 27.69
CA GLY A 326 -1.09 16.38 28.79
C GLY A 326 -0.06 17.49 29.01
N GLY A 327 -0.24 18.65 28.38
CA GLY A 327 0.59 19.85 28.53
C GLY A 327 0.02 20.90 29.49
N ARG A 328 0.36 22.17 29.25
CA ARG A 328 0.04 23.31 30.14
C ARG A 328 -0.34 24.57 29.36
N ALA A 329 -1.34 25.29 29.87
CA ALA A 329 -1.66 26.64 29.43
C ALA A 329 -1.05 27.66 30.40
N PHE A 330 -0.39 28.67 29.82
CA PHE A 330 0.22 29.80 30.48
C PHE A 330 -0.48 31.07 29.98
N LEU A 331 -0.94 31.90 30.91
CA LEU A 331 -1.70 33.12 30.61
C LEU A 331 -1.03 34.32 31.31
N PRO A 332 0.20 34.68 30.90
CA PRO A 332 0.93 35.77 31.53
C PRO A 332 0.15 37.07 31.37
N SER A 333 0.09 37.86 32.45
CA SER A 333 -0.58 39.17 32.42
C SER A 333 0.38 40.31 32.07
N ARG A 334 1.68 40.07 32.17
CA ARG A 334 2.77 41.03 31.94
C ARG A 334 3.98 40.34 31.30
N GLU A 335 4.83 41.13 30.68
CA GLU A 335 5.97 40.66 29.90
C GLU A 335 7.05 39.98 30.77
N GLU A 336 7.24 40.46 32.00
CA GLU A 336 8.24 39.91 32.92
C GLU A 336 7.89 38.49 33.39
N GLU A 337 6.65 38.02 33.20
CA GLU A 337 6.26 36.63 33.50
C GLU A 337 6.67 35.63 32.40
N LEU A 338 7.00 36.11 31.20
CA LEU A 338 7.31 35.23 30.06
C LEU A 338 8.59 34.45 30.23
N GLU A 339 9.63 35.05 30.78
CA GLU A 339 10.91 34.37 30.99
C GLU A 339 10.71 33.15 31.90
N ALA A 340 9.93 33.33 32.98
CA ALA A 340 9.54 32.25 33.87
C ALA A 340 8.67 31.20 33.15
N VAL A 341 7.71 31.63 32.31
CA VAL A 341 6.87 30.71 31.51
C VAL A 341 7.73 29.85 30.58
N ASN A 342 8.65 30.45 29.83
CA ASN A 342 9.53 29.74 28.89
C ASN A 342 10.42 28.72 29.60
N GLY A 343 11.03 29.10 30.73
CA GLY A 343 11.81 28.18 31.55
C GLY A 343 10.98 27.02 32.10
N ILE A 344 9.75 27.29 32.56
CA ILE A 344 8.83 26.24 33.06
C ILE A 344 8.36 25.32 31.93
N LEU A 345 8.06 25.86 30.75
CA LEU A 345 7.63 25.08 29.58
C LEU A 345 8.74 24.15 29.14
N ALA A 346 9.95 24.68 28.91
CA ALA A 346 11.10 23.88 28.52
C ALA A 346 11.40 22.81 29.56
N ALA A 347 11.37 23.16 30.85
CA ALA A 347 11.53 22.18 31.93
C ALA A 347 10.44 21.11 31.92
N ASP A 348 9.17 21.44 31.66
CA ASP A 348 8.09 20.45 31.61
C ASP A 348 8.28 19.47 30.44
N VAL A 349 8.59 19.97 29.25
CA VAL A 349 8.87 19.13 28.07
C VAL A 349 10.04 18.18 28.34
N GLN A 350 11.07 18.69 29.01
CA GLN A 350 12.31 17.98 29.26
C GLN A 350 12.29 17.02 30.47
N ASN A 351 11.33 17.15 31.39
CA ASN A 351 11.28 16.39 32.65
C ASN A 351 10.11 15.40 32.71
N ARG A 352 9.66 14.88 31.56
CA ARG A 352 8.61 13.86 31.51
C ARG A 352 9.16 12.45 31.56
N TYR A 353 8.44 11.57 32.23
CA TYR A 353 8.58 10.12 32.14
C TYR A 353 7.95 9.63 30.84
N LEU A 354 8.61 8.67 30.21
CA LEU A 354 7.99 7.79 29.22
C LEU A 354 7.54 6.53 29.95
N LEU A 355 6.23 6.32 29.97
CA LEU A 355 5.59 5.09 30.46
C LEU A 355 5.22 4.23 29.25
N SER A 356 5.41 2.93 29.33
CA SER A 356 4.97 1.95 28.34
C SER A 356 4.18 0.85 29.02
N TYR A 357 3.06 0.47 28.43
CA TYR A 357 2.30 -0.71 28.84
C TYR A 357 1.68 -1.40 27.62
N THR A 358 1.40 -2.69 27.78
CA THR A 358 0.60 -3.46 26.85
C THR A 358 -0.86 -3.45 27.32
N PRO A 359 -1.80 -2.86 26.56
CA PRO A 359 -3.21 -2.82 26.93
C PRO A 359 -3.79 -4.21 27.16
N ALA A 360 -4.60 -4.36 28.21
CA ALA A 360 -5.44 -5.56 28.37
C ALA A 360 -6.43 -5.72 27.21
N ASN A 361 -6.86 -4.61 26.59
CA ASN A 361 -7.69 -4.60 25.40
C ASN A 361 -6.85 -4.40 24.13
N GLN A 362 -6.57 -5.49 23.42
CA GLN A 362 -5.80 -5.49 22.17
C GLN A 362 -6.67 -5.23 20.92
N ALA A 363 -7.93 -4.79 21.07
CA ALA A 363 -8.79 -4.53 19.93
C ALA A 363 -8.27 -3.38 19.06
N VAL A 364 -7.98 -3.68 17.81
CA VAL A 364 -7.55 -2.75 16.76
C VAL A 364 -8.79 -2.19 16.05
N ASP A 365 -9.56 -1.37 16.75
CA ASP A 365 -10.89 -0.92 16.34
C ASP A 365 -11.00 0.60 16.11
N GLY A 366 -9.90 1.35 16.28
CA GLY A 366 -9.91 2.80 16.15
C GLY A 366 -10.67 3.55 17.25
N THR A 367 -11.13 2.87 18.30
CA THR A 367 -11.94 3.49 19.36
C THR A 367 -11.08 4.25 20.37
N TRP A 368 -11.69 5.24 21.02
CA TRP A 368 -11.03 6.02 22.07
C TRP A 368 -10.89 5.20 23.35
N ARG A 369 -9.69 5.17 23.91
CA ARG A 369 -9.32 4.55 25.19
C ARG A 369 -8.93 5.64 26.17
N LYS A 370 -9.68 5.81 27.25
CA LYS A 370 -9.36 6.79 28.29
C LYS A 370 -8.23 6.24 29.16
N ILE A 371 -7.21 7.04 29.44
CA ILE A 371 -6.15 6.67 30.38
C ILE A 371 -6.15 7.59 31.60
N THR A 372 -5.82 7.03 32.75
CA THR A 372 -5.51 7.79 33.96
C THR A 372 -4.16 7.34 34.49
N VAL A 373 -3.30 8.31 34.81
CA VAL A 373 -1.98 8.07 35.41
C VAL A 373 -1.93 8.74 36.77
N ASP A 374 -1.60 7.99 37.80
CA ASP A 374 -1.36 8.49 39.16
C ASP A 374 -0.10 7.85 39.76
N THR A 375 0.40 8.41 40.86
CA THR A 375 1.58 7.84 41.57
C THR A 375 1.23 7.23 42.92
N GLY A 376 -0.05 7.03 43.24
CA GLY A 376 -0.54 6.64 44.56
C GLY A 376 -0.37 7.70 45.67
N ASP A 377 0.59 8.61 45.57
CA ASP A 377 0.77 9.74 46.51
C ASP A 377 -0.17 10.91 46.15
N PRO A 378 -1.09 11.32 47.05
CA PRO A 378 -2.04 12.40 46.80
C PRO A 378 -1.41 13.80 46.76
N THR A 379 -0.16 13.95 47.19
CA THR A 379 0.60 15.22 47.13
C THR A 379 1.27 15.43 45.78
N HIS A 380 1.40 14.38 44.98
CA HIS A 380 1.95 14.46 43.63
C HIS A 380 0.91 14.95 42.64
N LYS A 381 1.33 15.87 41.78
CA LYS A 381 0.54 16.33 40.64
C LYS A 381 1.08 15.68 39.38
N VAL A 382 0.35 14.70 38.87
CA VAL A 382 0.66 14.01 37.60
C VAL A 382 -0.06 14.70 36.44
N ARG A 383 0.66 14.94 35.34
CA ARG A 383 0.09 15.39 34.07
C ARG A 383 0.47 14.42 32.97
N ALA A 384 -0.53 13.84 32.32
CA ALA A 384 -0.40 13.00 31.15
C ALA A 384 -1.57 13.29 30.21
N ARG A 385 -1.51 12.81 28.97
CA ARG A 385 -2.67 12.77 28.08
C ARG A 385 -3.79 11.95 28.72
N ASP A 386 -5.04 12.28 28.38
CA ASP A 386 -6.24 11.66 28.96
C ASP A 386 -6.70 10.38 28.23
N GLY A 387 -6.04 10.02 27.13
CA GLY A 387 -6.30 8.80 26.39
C GLY A 387 -5.55 8.71 25.07
N TYR A 388 -5.94 7.71 24.28
CA TYR A 388 -5.43 7.48 22.93
C TYR A 388 -6.51 6.78 22.08
N PHE A 389 -6.40 6.87 20.76
CA PHE A 389 -7.19 6.03 19.87
C PHE A 389 -6.46 4.70 19.65
N ALA A 390 -7.15 3.58 19.82
CA ALA A 390 -6.63 2.28 19.40
C ALA A 390 -6.26 2.33 17.91
N PRO A 391 -5.28 1.53 17.44
CA PRO A 391 -4.97 1.50 16.02
C PRO A 391 -6.20 1.04 15.22
N LYS A 392 -6.28 1.44 13.95
CA LYS A 392 -7.33 0.98 13.03
C LYS A 392 -6.87 -0.30 12.33
N PRO A 393 -7.79 -1.22 12.01
CA PRO A 393 -7.40 -2.42 11.28
C PRO A 393 -6.84 -2.00 9.92
N PRO A 394 -5.84 -2.70 9.39
CA PRO A 394 -5.30 -2.37 8.08
C PRO A 394 -6.42 -2.44 7.03
N PRO A 395 -6.38 -1.58 5.99
CA PRO A 395 -7.38 -1.61 4.94
C PRO A 395 -7.44 -2.99 4.29
N VAL A 396 -8.65 -3.43 3.91
CA VAL A 396 -8.81 -4.67 3.14
C VAL A 396 -8.32 -4.39 1.72
N ARG A 397 -7.31 -5.14 1.27
CA ARG A 397 -6.79 -5.07 -0.09
C ARG A 397 -7.25 -6.31 -0.85
N ALA A 398 -7.89 -6.10 -1.97
CA ALA A 398 -8.29 -7.16 -2.89
C ALA A 398 -7.23 -7.32 -3.98
N SER A 399 -7.02 -8.56 -4.42
CA SER A 399 -6.20 -8.89 -5.58
C SER A 399 -6.99 -9.88 -6.45
N ILE A 400 -7.26 -9.51 -7.71
CA ILE A 400 -8.05 -10.32 -8.64
C ILE A 400 -7.24 -10.59 -9.89
N GLU A 401 -7.08 -11.87 -10.22
CA GLU A 401 -6.50 -12.30 -11.49
C GLU A 401 -7.57 -12.48 -12.57
N PHE A 402 -7.27 -12.07 -13.79
CA PHE A 402 -8.19 -12.18 -14.91
C PHE A 402 -7.48 -12.24 -16.26
N THR A 403 -8.21 -12.65 -17.29
CA THR A 403 -7.81 -12.51 -18.69
C THR A 403 -8.86 -11.72 -19.46
N LEU A 404 -8.44 -11.15 -20.59
CA LEU A 404 -9.33 -10.47 -21.53
C LEU A 404 -9.18 -11.09 -22.90
N THR A 405 -10.31 -11.42 -23.51
CA THR A 405 -10.37 -11.88 -24.88
C THR A 405 -11.42 -11.13 -25.68
N ASP A 406 -11.31 -11.12 -26.99
CA ASP A 406 -12.44 -10.75 -27.86
C ASP A 406 -13.46 -11.90 -28.01
N ALA A 407 -14.46 -11.70 -28.86
CA ALA A 407 -15.49 -12.69 -29.17
C ALA A 407 -14.91 -13.96 -29.83
N GLU A 408 -13.77 -13.87 -30.51
CA GLU A 408 -13.06 -15.00 -31.12
C GLU A 408 -12.03 -15.64 -30.17
N ARG A 409 -12.07 -15.30 -28.88
CA ARG A 409 -11.14 -15.78 -27.84
C ARG A 409 -9.66 -15.40 -28.07
N ARG A 410 -9.39 -14.34 -28.83
CA ARG A 410 -8.02 -13.80 -28.97
C ARG A 410 -7.74 -12.86 -27.80
N PHE A 411 -6.57 -13.02 -27.18
CA PHE A 411 -6.16 -12.18 -26.06
C PHE A 411 -5.96 -10.73 -26.49
N LEU A 412 -6.45 -9.81 -25.67
CA LEU A 412 -6.33 -8.38 -25.88
C LEU A 412 -5.29 -7.80 -24.93
N ASP A 413 -4.41 -6.95 -25.47
CA ASP A 413 -3.58 -6.09 -24.65
C ASP A 413 -4.43 -4.89 -24.22
N VAL A 414 -4.50 -4.64 -22.92
CA VAL A 414 -5.29 -3.54 -22.35
C VAL A 414 -4.46 -2.73 -21.36
N GLY A 415 -4.79 -1.45 -21.24
CA GLY A 415 -4.34 -0.63 -20.13
C GLY A 415 -5.33 -0.65 -18.97
N VAL A 416 -4.86 -0.25 -17.79
CA VAL A 416 -5.68 -0.08 -16.59
C VAL A 416 -6.86 0.89 -16.82
N GLU A 417 -6.66 1.90 -17.67
CA GLU A 417 -7.63 2.90 -18.05
C GLU A 417 -8.74 2.38 -18.95
N ASP A 418 -8.57 1.20 -19.57
CA ASP A 418 -9.60 0.56 -20.37
C ASP A 418 -10.59 -0.21 -19.49
N LEU A 419 -10.32 -0.30 -18.19
CA LEU A 419 -11.08 -1.15 -17.27
C LEU A 419 -11.88 -0.33 -16.26
N VAL A 420 -13.03 -0.90 -15.88
CA VAL A 420 -13.82 -0.49 -14.73
C VAL A 420 -13.90 -1.69 -13.79
N VAL A 421 -13.50 -1.49 -12.55
CA VAL A 421 -13.54 -2.51 -11.49
C VAL A 421 -14.58 -2.07 -10.47
N ALA A 422 -15.55 -2.93 -10.18
CA ALA A 422 -16.56 -2.67 -9.17
C ALA A 422 -16.64 -3.83 -8.18
N GLU A 423 -16.58 -3.51 -6.89
CA GLU A 423 -16.82 -4.44 -5.78
C GLU A 423 -18.18 -4.11 -5.18
N ASP A 424 -19.05 -5.11 -5.00
CA ASP A 424 -20.42 -4.90 -4.51
C ASP A 424 -21.19 -3.84 -5.31
N GLY A 425 -20.86 -3.69 -6.61
CA GLY A 425 -21.40 -2.66 -7.50
C GLY A 425 -20.81 -1.26 -7.33
N VAL A 426 -19.90 -1.05 -6.38
CA VAL A 426 -19.19 0.22 -6.15
C VAL A 426 -17.87 0.22 -6.90
N GLU A 427 -17.66 1.21 -7.75
CA GLU A 427 -16.41 1.38 -8.51
C GLU A 427 -15.22 1.58 -7.57
N GLN A 428 -14.16 0.81 -7.81
CA GLN A 428 -12.94 0.79 -7.03
C GLN A 428 -11.82 1.48 -7.79
N ARG A 429 -11.00 2.23 -7.07
CA ARG A 429 -9.77 2.78 -7.63
C ARG A 429 -8.72 1.67 -7.71
N ILE A 430 -8.26 1.38 -8.91
CA ILE A 430 -7.17 0.42 -9.12
C ILE A 430 -5.87 1.04 -8.59
N ASP A 431 -5.25 0.37 -7.63
CA ASP A 431 -3.97 0.75 -7.04
C ASP A 431 -2.80 0.05 -7.73
N THR A 432 -3.02 -1.19 -8.18
CA THR A 432 -2.00 -2.03 -8.78
C THR A 432 -2.53 -2.74 -10.03
N PHE A 433 -1.70 -2.84 -11.07
CA PHE A 433 -2.02 -3.55 -12.31
C PHE A 433 -0.75 -4.18 -12.89
N HIS A 434 -0.73 -5.50 -13.05
CA HIS A 434 0.46 -6.27 -13.41
C HIS A 434 0.14 -7.40 -14.38
N GLU A 435 1.04 -7.70 -15.31
CA GLU A 435 1.03 -8.99 -16.00
C GLU A 435 1.59 -10.06 -15.05
N SER A 436 0.84 -11.15 -14.87
CA SER A 436 1.21 -12.23 -13.95
C SER A 436 2.36 -13.05 -14.51
N VAL A 437 3.53 -12.98 -13.87
CA VAL A 437 4.73 -13.73 -14.27
C VAL A 437 5.22 -14.78 -13.29
N SER A 438 4.57 -14.87 -12.14
CA SER A 438 4.86 -15.88 -11.14
C SER A 438 4.76 -17.30 -11.72
N PRO A 439 5.64 -18.24 -11.35
CA PRO A 439 5.49 -19.63 -11.75
C PRO A 439 4.10 -20.18 -11.40
N VAL A 440 3.61 -21.14 -12.19
CA VAL A 440 2.31 -21.78 -11.96
C VAL A 440 2.51 -23.19 -11.42
N SER A 441 1.76 -23.54 -10.38
CA SER A 441 1.56 -24.91 -9.92
C SER A 441 0.33 -25.50 -10.60
N ILE A 442 0.54 -26.51 -11.43
CA ILE A 442 -0.46 -27.10 -12.30
C ILE A 442 -0.69 -28.55 -11.90
N ILE A 443 -1.94 -28.95 -11.73
CA ILE A 443 -2.33 -30.36 -11.72
C ILE A 443 -3.05 -30.68 -13.02
N LEU A 444 -2.51 -31.61 -13.79
CA LEU A 444 -3.15 -32.18 -14.97
C LEU A 444 -3.92 -33.44 -14.54
N ALA A 445 -5.24 -33.33 -14.50
CA ALA A 445 -6.16 -34.42 -14.19
C ALA A 445 -6.67 -35.05 -15.49
N ILE A 446 -6.26 -36.29 -15.77
CA ILE A 446 -6.61 -37.01 -17.00
C ILE A 446 -7.56 -38.14 -16.67
N ASP A 447 -8.70 -38.14 -17.37
CA ASP A 447 -9.67 -39.22 -17.32
C ASP A 447 -9.08 -40.48 -17.99
N ALA A 448 -9.01 -41.54 -17.20
CA ALA A 448 -8.57 -42.88 -17.56
C ALA A 448 -9.73 -43.88 -17.51
N SER A 449 -10.98 -43.43 -17.62
CA SER A 449 -12.18 -44.28 -17.69
C SER A 449 -12.22 -45.14 -18.95
N GLY A 450 -13.10 -46.14 -18.97
CA GLY A 450 -13.25 -47.04 -20.11
C GLY A 450 -13.72 -46.35 -21.40
N SER A 451 -14.48 -45.25 -21.31
CA SER A 451 -14.98 -44.47 -22.46
C SER A 451 -13.83 -43.80 -23.23
N MET A 452 -12.79 -43.37 -22.50
CA MET A 452 -11.59 -42.72 -23.05
C MET A 452 -10.77 -43.61 -23.97
N LYS A 453 -11.09 -44.91 -24.12
CA LYS A 453 -10.34 -45.84 -24.98
C LYS A 453 -10.15 -45.35 -26.42
N LYS A 454 -11.12 -44.63 -26.98
CA LYS A 454 -11.01 -44.05 -28.34
C LYS A 454 -10.12 -42.81 -28.40
N TRP A 455 -9.97 -42.11 -27.28
CA TRP A 455 -9.24 -40.86 -27.15
C TRP A 455 -7.89 -41.01 -26.45
N ALA A 456 -7.54 -42.22 -25.99
CA ALA A 456 -6.40 -42.47 -25.13
C ALA A 456 -5.07 -42.04 -25.75
N ASP A 457 -4.76 -42.52 -26.96
CA ASP A 457 -3.50 -42.20 -27.64
C ASP A 457 -3.39 -40.69 -27.94
N THR A 458 -4.51 -40.08 -28.31
CA THR A 458 -4.64 -38.65 -28.55
C THR A 458 -4.44 -37.83 -27.28
N ALA A 459 -5.10 -38.19 -26.19
CA ALA A 459 -4.97 -37.53 -24.89
C ALA A 459 -3.54 -37.66 -24.36
N LYS A 460 -2.89 -38.81 -24.55
CA LYS A 460 -1.47 -39.02 -24.19
C LYS A 460 -0.54 -38.10 -24.98
N ALA A 461 -0.68 -38.05 -26.30
CA ALA A 461 0.15 -37.22 -27.16
C ALA A 461 0.00 -35.73 -26.84
N ALA A 462 -1.25 -35.28 -26.68
CA ALA A 462 -1.55 -33.89 -26.37
C ALA A 462 -1.09 -33.49 -24.96
N ALA A 463 -1.30 -34.35 -23.96
CA ALA A 463 -0.77 -34.14 -22.61
C ALA A 463 0.76 -34.09 -22.60
N ALA A 464 1.45 -34.95 -23.35
CA ALA A 464 2.91 -34.90 -23.48
C ALA A 464 3.39 -33.57 -24.11
N SER A 465 2.69 -33.08 -25.14
CA SER A 465 2.95 -31.77 -25.75
C SER A 465 2.74 -30.61 -24.77
N PHE A 466 1.68 -30.69 -23.95
CA PHE A 466 1.43 -29.75 -22.87
C PHE A 466 2.60 -29.73 -21.88
N VAL A 467 3.04 -30.90 -21.38
CA VAL A 467 4.19 -31.02 -20.46
C VAL A 467 5.45 -30.37 -21.03
N ASN A 468 5.74 -30.57 -22.32
CA ASN A 468 6.90 -30.00 -22.99
C ASN A 468 6.84 -28.47 -23.15
N SER A 469 5.63 -27.91 -23.15
CA SER A 469 5.40 -26.49 -23.39
C SER A 469 5.38 -25.67 -22.09
N LEU A 470 5.44 -26.31 -20.93
CA LEU A 470 5.53 -25.64 -19.63
C LEU A 470 6.90 -24.99 -19.43
N ARG A 471 6.96 -23.89 -18.68
CA ARG A 471 8.23 -23.23 -18.38
C ARG A 471 9.04 -24.10 -17.40
N PRO A 472 10.38 -24.03 -17.39
CA PRO A 472 11.20 -24.82 -16.45
C PRO A 472 10.81 -24.67 -14.97
N GLN A 473 10.32 -23.49 -14.59
CA GLN A 473 9.93 -23.15 -13.22
C GLN A 473 8.49 -23.57 -12.84
N ASP A 474 7.63 -23.94 -13.81
CA ASP A 474 6.24 -24.30 -13.51
C ASP A 474 6.19 -25.69 -12.86
N ALA A 475 5.55 -25.83 -11.71
CA ALA A 475 5.37 -27.14 -11.09
C ALA A 475 4.21 -27.89 -11.78
N LEU A 476 4.40 -29.17 -12.08
CA LEU A 476 3.38 -30.04 -12.64
C LEU A 476 3.20 -31.27 -11.75
N GLY A 477 1.96 -31.52 -11.35
CA GLY A 477 1.50 -32.81 -10.82
C GLY A 477 0.57 -33.47 -11.83
N VAL A 478 0.47 -34.79 -11.78
CA VAL A 478 -0.41 -35.57 -12.67
C VAL A 478 -1.33 -36.44 -11.83
N VAL A 479 -2.63 -36.27 -12.06
CA VAL A 479 -3.69 -37.09 -11.49
C VAL A 479 -4.34 -37.88 -12.62
N MET A 480 -4.49 -39.18 -12.42
CA MET A 480 -5.25 -40.06 -13.30
C MET A 480 -6.50 -40.47 -12.55
N PHE A 481 -7.66 -40.45 -13.19
CA PHE A 481 -8.90 -40.82 -12.52
C PHE A 481 -9.79 -41.70 -13.37
N ALA A 482 -10.44 -42.65 -12.72
CA ALA A 482 -11.50 -43.47 -13.28
C ALA A 482 -12.56 -43.68 -12.19
N ASP A 483 -12.71 -44.89 -11.65
CA ASP A 483 -13.56 -45.13 -10.46
C ASP A 483 -13.04 -44.40 -9.20
N GLN A 484 -11.75 -44.05 -9.19
CA GLN A 484 -11.07 -43.32 -8.13
C GLN A 484 -10.03 -42.38 -8.73
N SER A 485 -9.71 -41.31 -8.00
CA SER A 485 -8.62 -40.40 -8.29
C SER A 485 -7.30 -40.91 -7.71
N GLN A 486 -6.26 -40.98 -8.55
CA GLN A 486 -4.92 -41.36 -8.14
C GLN A 486 -3.91 -40.30 -8.59
N LEU A 487 -3.13 -39.78 -7.65
CA LEU A 487 -1.94 -39.03 -8.01
C LEU A 487 -0.85 -40.00 -8.45
N VAL A 488 -0.40 -39.83 -9.69
CA VAL A 488 0.67 -40.62 -10.28
C VAL A 488 2.01 -39.89 -10.27
N VAL A 489 1.99 -38.55 -10.23
CA VAL A 489 3.19 -37.70 -10.12
C VAL A 489 2.92 -36.53 -9.17
N ASP A 490 3.72 -36.42 -8.11
CA ASP A 490 3.70 -35.27 -7.20
C ASP A 490 4.09 -33.96 -7.90
N LEU A 491 3.62 -32.83 -7.39
CA LEU A 491 3.95 -31.51 -7.90
C LEU A 491 5.46 -31.28 -7.87
N GLY A 492 6.04 -31.05 -9.06
CA GLY A 492 7.46 -30.74 -9.22
C GLY A 492 7.81 -30.33 -10.64
N THR A 493 9.09 -30.18 -10.93
CA THR A 493 9.60 -29.76 -12.25
C THR A 493 10.12 -30.92 -13.11
N ASP A 494 10.02 -32.16 -12.61
CA ASP A 494 10.47 -33.38 -13.31
C ASP A 494 9.48 -33.76 -14.43
N ARG A 495 9.78 -33.26 -15.63
CA ARG A 495 8.95 -33.50 -16.83
C ARG A 495 8.99 -34.95 -17.29
N GLN A 496 10.09 -35.65 -17.05
CA GLN A 496 10.27 -37.03 -17.51
C GLN A 496 9.31 -37.97 -16.78
N LYS A 497 9.20 -37.84 -15.45
CA LYS A 497 8.23 -38.65 -14.67
C LYS A 497 6.79 -38.42 -15.12
N ALA A 498 6.42 -37.16 -15.41
CA ALA A 498 5.10 -36.84 -15.93
C ALA A 498 4.84 -37.52 -17.29
N GLN A 499 5.80 -37.46 -18.21
CA GLN A 499 5.70 -38.11 -19.52
C GLN A 499 5.58 -39.64 -19.42
N GLU A 500 6.40 -40.27 -18.57
CA GLU A 500 6.36 -41.71 -18.34
C GLU A 500 5.01 -42.15 -17.75
N ALA A 501 4.48 -41.41 -16.77
CA ALA A 501 3.18 -41.68 -16.17
C ALA A 501 2.03 -41.53 -17.19
N ILE A 502 2.05 -40.48 -18.02
CA ILE A 502 1.06 -40.27 -19.09
C ILE A 502 1.14 -41.40 -20.12
N ALA A 503 2.33 -41.82 -20.54
CA ALA A 503 2.47 -42.89 -21.53
C ALA A 503 1.94 -44.25 -21.01
N ALA A 504 2.11 -44.52 -19.72
CA ALA A 504 1.83 -45.82 -19.11
C ALA A 504 0.36 -46.10 -18.79
N TYR A 505 -0.52 -45.09 -18.72
CA TYR A 505 -1.90 -45.34 -18.26
C TYR A 505 -2.73 -46.16 -19.26
N VAL A 506 -3.69 -46.94 -18.76
CA VAL A 506 -4.60 -47.75 -19.57
C VAL A 506 -6.05 -47.40 -19.20
N PRO A 507 -6.90 -47.02 -20.18
CA PRO A 507 -8.29 -46.64 -19.91
C PRO A 507 -9.15 -47.81 -19.41
N LYS A 508 -9.74 -47.68 -18.22
CA LYS A 508 -10.67 -48.64 -17.59
C LYS A 508 -11.42 -48.01 -16.42
N GLY A 509 -12.69 -48.39 -16.23
CA GLY A 509 -13.51 -47.99 -15.08
C GLY A 509 -14.53 -46.90 -15.42
N GLY A 510 -15.25 -46.41 -14.41
CA GLY A 510 -16.13 -45.25 -14.49
C GLY A 510 -15.36 -43.92 -14.43
N THR A 511 -16.06 -42.84 -14.12
CA THR A 511 -15.55 -41.46 -14.18
C THR A 511 -15.91 -40.68 -12.91
N ALA A 512 -14.99 -40.66 -11.93
CA ALA A 512 -15.09 -39.89 -10.68
C ALA A 512 -14.49 -38.48 -10.85
N LEU A 513 -15.16 -37.65 -11.66
CA LEU A 513 -14.72 -36.32 -12.06
C LEU A 513 -14.60 -35.35 -10.87
N TYR A 514 -15.63 -35.26 -10.03
CA TYR A 514 -15.62 -34.34 -8.89
C TYR A 514 -14.57 -34.71 -7.84
N ASP A 515 -14.35 -36.00 -7.61
CA ASP A 515 -13.32 -36.46 -6.68
C ASP A 515 -11.91 -36.13 -7.19
N ALA A 516 -11.67 -36.27 -8.50
CA ALA A 516 -10.40 -35.92 -9.13
C ALA A 516 -10.09 -34.42 -9.04
N ILE A 517 -11.07 -33.56 -9.31
CA ILE A 517 -10.88 -32.10 -9.20
C ILE A 517 -10.72 -31.71 -7.73
N GLY A 518 -11.57 -32.20 -6.83
CA GLY A 518 -11.49 -31.92 -5.40
C GLY A 518 -10.14 -32.30 -4.78
N ASP A 519 -9.61 -33.48 -5.10
CA ASP A 519 -8.29 -33.92 -4.63
C ASP A 519 -7.16 -33.07 -5.21
N SER A 520 -7.29 -32.64 -6.47
CA SER A 520 -6.33 -31.73 -7.10
C SER A 520 -6.30 -30.38 -6.38
N LEU A 521 -7.47 -29.84 -6.06
CA LEU A 521 -7.61 -28.55 -5.37
C LEU A 521 -7.02 -28.59 -3.95
N LEU A 522 -7.27 -29.66 -3.19
CA LEU A 522 -6.70 -29.85 -1.85
C LEU A 522 -5.16 -29.92 -1.86
N ARG A 523 -4.57 -30.46 -2.93
CA ARG A 523 -3.11 -30.50 -3.09
C ARG A 523 -2.52 -29.13 -3.37
N LEU A 524 -3.21 -28.34 -4.20
CA LEU A 524 -2.81 -26.98 -4.55
C LEU A 524 -3.08 -25.98 -3.42
N GLU A 525 -4.01 -26.25 -2.51
CA GLU A 525 -4.32 -25.36 -1.39
C GLU A 525 -3.07 -24.95 -0.61
N LYS A 526 -2.14 -25.89 -0.39
CA LYS A 526 -0.90 -25.69 0.38
C LYS A 526 0.26 -25.07 -0.42
N THR A 527 0.12 -24.88 -1.73
CA THR A 527 1.19 -24.28 -2.52
C THR A 527 1.07 -22.75 -2.51
N GLU A 528 2.18 -22.06 -2.66
CA GLU A 528 2.17 -20.61 -2.90
C GLU A 528 2.10 -20.31 -4.39
N GLY A 529 1.72 -19.08 -4.73
CA GLY A 529 1.65 -18.63 -6.12
C GLY A 529 0.40 -19.12 -6.87
N ARG A 530 0.49 -19.10 -8.21
CA ARG A 530 -0.65 -19.38 -9.10
C ARG A 530 -0.95 -20.88 -9.15
N LYS A 531 -2.22 -21.23 -9.04
CA LYS A 531 -2.68 -22.62 -8.90
C LYS A 531 -3.69 -22.95 -9.97
N VAL A 532 -3.46 -24.01 -10.72
CA VAL A 532 -4.33 -24.41 -11.84
C VAL A 532 -4.60 -25.91 -11.81
N VAL A 533 -5.86 -26.27 -12.05
CA VAL A 533 -6.27 -27.63 -12.41
C VAL A 533 -6.67 -27.63 -13.89
N VAL A 534 -6.04 -28.49 -14.68
CA VAL A 534 -6.47 -28.76 -16.06
C VAL A 534 -7.11 -30.15 -16.05
N VAL A 535 -8.41 -30.24 -16.28
CA VAL A 535 -9.14 -31.51 -16.31
C VAL A 535 -9.48 -31.90 -17.75
N VAL A 536 -9.24 -33.16 -18.10
CA VAL A 536 -9.49 -33.73 -19.43
C VAL A 536 -10.41 -34.93 -19.26
N THR A 537 -11.58 -34.92 -19.87
CA THR A 537 -12.60 -35.98 -19.73
C THR A 537 -13.47 -36.10 -20.96
N ASP A 538 -14.02 -37.30 -21.22
CA ASP A 538 -15.03 -37.53 -22.26
C ASP A 538 -16.44 -37.84 -21.71
N GLY A 539 -16.59 -37.89 -20.39
CA GLY A 539 -17.76 -38.43 -19.70
C GLY A 539 -18.41 -37.47 -18.71
N ARG A 540 -19.46 -37.98 -18.07
CA ARG A 540 -20.11 -37.35 -16.91
C ARG A 540 -19.52 -37.93 -15.64
N ASP A 541 -19.82 -37.30 -14.51
CA ASP A 541 -19.50 -37.91 -13.21
C ASP A 541 -20.42 -39.13 -12.98
N GLU A 542 -19.96 -40.33 -13.34
CA GLU A 542 -20.76 -41.55 -13.29
C GLU A 542 -19.94 -42.81 -12.99
N ASP A 543 -20.57 -43.79 -12.33
CA ASP A 543 -19.98 -45.09 -12.08
C ASP A 543 -19.82 -45.89 -13.39
N ASN A 544 -19.03 -46.96 -13.38
CA ASN A 544 -18.78 -47.77 -14.59
C ASN A 544 -20.06 -48.37 -15.23
N ALA A 545 -21.15 -48.47 -14.45
CA ALA A 545 -22.45 -48.93 -14.95
C ALA A 545 -23.32 -47.81 -15.54
N GLY A 546 -22.96 -46.53 -15.33
CA GLY A 546 -23.76 -45.36 -15.73
C GLY A 546 -25.06 -45.22 -14.96
N THR A 547 -25.15 -45.78 -13.75
CA THR A 547 -26.38 -45.84 -12.93
C THR A 547 -26.35 -44.96 -11.69
N LYS A 548 -25.16 -44.53 -11.26
CA LYS A 548 -24.93 -43.71 -10.06
C LYS A 548 -23.84 -42.67 -10.33
N PRO A 549 -23.75 -41.61 -9.50
CA PRO A 549 -22.59 -40.71 -9.53
C PRO A 549 -21.28 -41.49 -9.36
N GLY A 550 -20.24 -41.05 -10.07
CA GLY A 550 -18.90 -41.62 -10.00
C GLY A 550 -18.14 -41.14 -8.77
N SER A 551 -18.44 -39.92 -8.31
CA SER A 551 -17.79 -39.28 -7.18
C SER A 551 -18.61 -39.33 -5.90
N SER A 552 -17.88 -39.25 -4.78
CA SER A 552 -18.45 -39.02 -3.45
C SER A 552 -18.75 -37.54 -3.17
N ARG A 553 -17.99 -36.63 -3.79
CA ARG A 553 -18.19 -35.17 -3.72
C ARG A 553 -19.29 -34.69 -4.66
N THR A 554 -19.92 -33.56 -4.30
CA THR A 554 -20.85 -32.86 -5.19
C THR A 554 -20.16 -31.75 -5.98
N PHE A 555 -20.90 -31.15 -6.92
CA PHE A 555 -20.45 -29.96 -7.62
C PHE A 555 -20.13 -28.80 -6.67
N GLU A 556 -20.98 -28.58 -5.66
CA GLU A 556 -20.83 -27.50 -4.68
C GLU A 556 -19.55 -27.69 -3.85
N ASP A 557 -19.24 -28.91 -3.42
CA ASP A 557 -18.00 -29.21 -2.69
C ASP A 557 -16.75 -28.80 -3.49
N VAL A 558 -16.76 -29.08 -4.79
CA VAL A 558 -15.65 -28.75 -5.71
C VAL A 558 -15.57 -27.25 -5.97
N ALA A 559 -16.70 -26.57 -6.15
CA ALA A 559 -16.75 -25.13 -6.35
C ALA A 559 -16.21 -24.37 -5.11
N ASP A 560 -16.61 -24.80 -3.91
CA ASP A 560 -16.11 -24.26 -2.65
C ASP A 560 -14.61 -24.53 -2.46
N ALA A 561 -14.15 -25.74 -2.78
CA ALA A 561 -12.73 -26.10 -2.73
C ALA A 561 -11.89 -25.26 -3.71
N ALA A 562 -12.39 -25.01 -4.92
CA ALA A 562 -11.70 -24.16 -5.90
C ALA A 562 -11.59 -22.74 -5.36
N GLY A 563 -12.65 -22.28 -4.70
CA GLY A 563 -12.68 -21.00 -4.04
C GLY A 563 -11.66 -20.88 -2.89
N LYS A 564 -11.60 -21.86 -1.99
CA LYS A 564 -10.66 -21.85 -0.86
C LYS A 564 -9.21 -21.98 -1.32
N ALA A 565 -8.94 -22.86 -2.27
CA ALA A 565 -7.60 -23.05 -2.81
C ALA A 565 -7.10 -21.81 -3.59
N GLY A 566 -8.01 -20.99 -4.12
CA GLY A 566 -7.68 -19.89 -5.03
C GLY A 566 -7.17 -20.40 -6.38
N ALA A 567 -7.65 -21.57 -6.81
CA ALA A 567 -7.17 -22.24 -8.01
C ALA A 567 -8.12 -22.04 -9.20
N ILE A 568 -7.54 -21.93 -10.39
CA ILE A 568 -8.26 -21.81 -11.66
C ILE A 568 -8.46 -23.21 -12.25
N VAL A 569 -9.67 -23.53 -12.69
CA VAL A 569 -10.02 -24.80 -13.31
C VAL A 569 -10.25 -24.60 -14.81
N PHE A 570 -9.50 -25.33 -15.63
CA PHE A 570 -9.73 -25.44 -17.07
C PHE A 570 -10.28 -26.81 -17.41
N GLY A 571 -11.34 -26.85 -18.23
CA GLY A 571 -11.95 -28.10 -18.68
C GLY A 571 -11.67 -28.37 -20.16
N ILE A 572 -11.22 -29.58 -20.48
CA ILE A 572 -11.10 -30.08 -21.85
C ILE A 572 -12.03 -31.27 -21.98
N GLY A 573 -13.20 -31.01 -22.59
CA GLY A 573 -14.26 -32.00 -22.76
C GLY A 573 -14.19 -32.63 -24.15
N VAL A 574 -13.93 -33.93 -24.23
CA VAL A 574 -13.76 -34.62 -25.52
C VAL A 574 -14.99 -35.45 -25.85
N GLY A 575 -15.40 -35.50 -27.13
CA GLY A 575 -16.58 -36.27 -27.54
C GLY A 575 -17.92 -35.65 -27.13
N HIS A 576 -18.99 -36.45 -27.23
CA HIS A 576 -20.38 -35.97 -27.13
C HIS A 576 -21.05 -36.27 -25.78
N ASN A 577 -20.46 -37.12 -24.94
CA ASN A 577 -21.06 -37.55 -23.67
C ASN A 577 -20.69 -36.62 -22.49
N VAL A 578 -19.69 -35.76 -22.68
CA VAL A 578 -19.23 -34.81 -21.66
C VAL A 578 -20.34 -33.86 -21.22
N ASP A 579 -20.43 -33.62 -19.91
CA ASP A 579 -21.31 -32.61 -19.35
C ASP A 579 -20.72 -31.20 -19.57
N ARG A 580 -21.08 -30.60 -20.71
CA ARG A 580 -20.57 -29.28 -21.09
C ARG A 580 -20.99 -28.19 -20.12
N GLN A 581 -22.19 -28.29 -19.54
CA GLN A 581 -22.72 -27.26 -18.66
C GLN A 581 -21.97 -27.26 -17.33
N VAL A 582 -21.79 -28.44 -16.72
CA VAL A 582 -21.04 -28.59 -15.47
C VAL A 582 -19.61 -28.08 -15.60
N LEU A 583 -18.88 -28.49 -16.63
CA LEU A 583 -17.51 -28.01 -16.86
C LEU A 583 -17.47 -26.49 -17.07
N SER A 584 -18.42 -25.94 -17.83
CA SER A 584 -18.50 -24.50 -18.09
C SER A 584 -18.73 -23.70 -16.82
N THR A 585 -19.67 -24.13 -15.97
CA THR A 585 -19.98 -23.44 -14.71
C THR A 585 -18.81 -23.51 -13.73
N LEU A 586 -18.15 -24.66 -13.61
CA LEU A 586 -16.99 -24.82 -12.74
C LEU A 586 -15.79 -23.96 -13.20
N ALA A 587 -15.47 -24.01 -14.49
CA ALA A 587 -14.38 -23.21 -15.06
C ALA A 587 -14.66 -21.72 -14.89
N ALA A 588 -15.85 -21.24 -15.25
CA ALA A 588 -16.24 -19.85 -15.10
C ALA A 588 -16.18 -19.36 -13.64
N GLY A 589 -16.67 -20.16 -12.69
CA GLY A 589 -16.62 -19.81 -11.26
C GLY A 589 -15.21 -19.70 -10.69
N SER A 590 -14.23 -20.38 -11.30
CA SER A 590 -12.82 -20.31 -10.93
C SER A 590 -12.00 -19.26 -11.72
N GLY A 591 -12.60 -18.63 -12.74
CA GLY A 591 -11.91 -17.73 -13.68
C GLY A 591 -11.09 -18.43 -14.78
N GLY A 592 -11.41 -19.70 -15.05
CA GLY A 592 -10.89 -20.51 -16.15
C GLY A 592 -11.87 -20.61 -17.32
N ASP A 593 -11.57 -21.46 -18.28
CA ASP A 593 -12.36 -21.65 -19.50
C ASP A 593 -12.49 -23.14 -19.85
N VAL A 594 -13.42 -23.45 -20.75
CA VAL A 594 -13.64 -24.79 -21.29
C VAL A 594 -13.43 -24.87 -22.78
N TYR A 595 -12.96 -26.02 -23.22
CA TYR A 595 -12.65 -26.33 -24.61
C TYR A 595 -13.23 -27.69 -24.98
N PHE A 596 -13.85 -27.78 -26.15
CA PHE A 596 -14.52 -28.98 -26.62
C PHE A 596 -14.02 -29.38 -28.02
N PRO A 597 -12.82 -29.95 -28.12
CA PRO A 597 -12.24 -30.32 -29.42
C PRO A 597 -13.05 -31.44 -30.09
N GLU A 598 -13.22 -31.33 -31.40
CA GLU A 598 -13.88 -32.36 -32.22
C GLU A 598 -12.90 -33.43 -32.70
N ASP A 599 -11.61 -33.10 -32.76
CA ASP A 599 -10.54 -33.97 -33.26
C ASP A 599 -9.19 -33.74 -32.57
N VAL A 600 -8.21 -34.59 -32.93
CA VAL A 600 -6.84 -34.60 -32.37
C VAL A 600 -6.11 -33.27 -32.57
N SER A 601 -6.24 -32.66 -33.75
CA SER A 601 -5.53 -31.44 -34.09
C SER A 601 -6.08 -30.24 -33.32
N GLN A 602 -7.39 -30.24 -33.04
CA GLN A 602 -8.02 -29.25 -32.18
C GLN A 602 -7.55 -29.41 -30.73
N LEU A 603 -7.47 -30.64 -30.20
CA LEU A 603 -7.02 -30.87 -28.83
C LEU A 603 -5.64 -30.24 -28.55
N GLU A 604 -4.67 -30.39 -29.44
CA GLU A 604 -3.35 -29.74 -29.32
C GLU A 604 -3.43 -28.20 -29.39
N GLN A 605 -4.35 -27.64 -30.18
CA GLN A 605 -4.60 -26.20 -30.21
C GLN A 605 -5.21 -25.72 -28.89
N GLU A 606 -6.14 -26.47 -28.30
CA GLU A 606 -6.78 -26.10 -27.04
C GLU A 606 -5.80 -26.12 -25.87
N TYR A 607 -4.89 -27.10 -25.78
CA TYR A 607 -3.81 -27.06 -24.78
C TYR A 607 -2.90 -25.84 -24.93
N ARG A 608 -2.57 -25.45 -26.17
CA ARG A 608 -1.80 -24.22 -26.41
C ARG A 608 -2.54 -22.99 -25.93
N ARG A 609 -3.86 -22.93 -26.12
CA ARG A 609 -4.70 -21.84 -25.58
C ARG A 609 -4.73 -21.83 -24.06
N VAL A 610 -4.82 -22.98 -23.40
CA VAL A 610 -4.69 -23.08 -21.94
C VAL A 610 -3.34 -22.50 -21.51
N ILE A 611 -2.24 -22.92 -22.12
CA ILE A 611 -0.89 -22.41 -21.80
C ILE A 611 -0.80 -20.90 -22.04
N GLU A 612 -1.37 -20.38 -23.13
CA GLU A 612 -1.40 -18.95 -23.38
C GLU A 612 -2.22 -18.20 -22.33
N ASN A 613 -3.37 -18.74 -21.92
CA ASN A 613 -4.18 -18.18 -20.83
C ASN A 613 -3.38 -18.12 -19.52
N LEU A 614 -2.66 -19.19 -19.18
CA LEU A 614 -1.78 -19.23 -18.00
C LEU A 614 -0.66 -18.20 -18.06
N ARG A 615 -0.23 -17.80 -19.26
CA ARG A 615 0.86 -16.84 -19.46
C ARG A 615 0.39 -15.39 -19.52
N ARG A 616 -0.82 -15.13 -20.02
CA ARG A 616 -1.36 -13.78 -20.31
C ARG A 616 -2.45 -13.38 -19.33
N ARG A 617 -2.22 -13.61 -18.03
CA ARG A 617 -3.12 -13.13 -16.97
C ARG A 617 -2.65 -11.77 -16.48
N TRP A 618 -3.62 -10.96 -16.11
CA TRP A 618 -3.43 -9.69 -15.42
C TRP A 618 -3.87 -9.85 -13.98
N THR A 619 -3.19 -9.17 -13.08
CA THR A 619 -3.58 -9.04 -11.68
C THR A 619 -3.88 -7.58 -11.40
N ILE A 620 -5.09 -7.28 -10.94
CA ILE A 620 -5.47 -5.98 -10.40
C ILE A 620 -5.48 -6.04 -8.87
N GLY A 621 -5.05 -4.97 -8.23
CA GLY A 621 -5.22 -4.78 -6.80
C GLY A 621 -5.77 -3.41 -6.47
N TYR A 622 -6.56 -3.34 -5.40
CA TYR A 622 -7.18 -2.11 -4.90
C TYR A 622 -7.46 -2.22 -3.39
N VAL A 623 -7.59 -1.06 -2.74
CA VAL A 623 -8.16 -0.98 -1.39
C VAL A 623 -9.68 -1.02 -1.50
N SER A 624 -10.29 -2.00 -0.85
CA SER A 624 -11.74 -2.12 -0.76
C SER A 624 -12.34 -0.94 0.03
N HIS A 625 -13.43 -0.39 -0.48
CA HIS A 625 -14.27 0.56 0.27
C HIS A 625 -14.95 -0.11 1.48
N ASN A 626 -15.05 -1.44 1.50
CA ASN A 626 -15.58 -2.24 2.58
C ASN A 626 -14.44 -2.79 3.47
N SER A 627 -14.24 -2.18 4.63
CA SER A 627 -13.21 -2.59 5.58
C SER A 627 -13.61 -3.75 6.49
N ALA A 628 -14.79 -4.36 6.28
CA ALA A 628 -15.26 -5.46 7.12
C ALA A 628 -14.41 -6.72 6.91
N ARG A 629 -14.04 -7.33 8.05
CA ARG A 629 -13.26 -8.57 8.11
C ARG A 629 -14.13 -9.72 8.60
N ASP A 630 -15.06 -10.16 7.76
CA ASP A 630 -16.16 -11.06 8.12
C ASP A 630 -16.09 -12.43 7.42
N GLY A 631 -15.04 -12.70 6.63
CA GLY A 631 -14.97 -13.94 5.85
C GLY A 631 -15.96 -13.99 4.68
N ALA A 632 -16.73 -12.93 4.43
CA ALA A 632 -17.80 -12.96 3.43
C ALA A 632 -17.26 -12.86 2.00
N TRP A 633 -17.96 -13.49 1.06
CA TRP A 633 -17.67 -13.34 -0.36
C TRP A 633 -18.01 -11.92 -0.84
N ARG A 634 -17.04 -11.28 -1.51
CA ARG A 634 -17.14 -9.96 -2.13
C ARG A 634 -17.17 -10.14 -3.64
N PRO A 635 -18.34 -10.01 -4.31
CA PRO A 635 -18.41 -10.03 -5.76
C PRO A 635 -17.65 -8.85 -6.37
N VAL A 636 -16.80 -9.14 -7.35
CA VAL A 636 -16.02 -8.17 -8.12
C VAL A 636 -16.31 -8.35 -9.59
N THR A 637 -16.76 -7.27 -10.21
CA THR A 637 -16.96 -7.22 -11.66
C THR A 637 -15.88 -6.37 -12.30
N ILE A 638 -15.25 -6.92 -13.35
CA ILE A 638 -14.29 -6.21 -14.18
C ILE A 638 -14.91 -6.12 -15.58
N ARG A 639 -14.93 -4.92 -16.17
CA ARG A 639 -15.46 -4.70 -17.53
C ARG A 639 -14.53 -3.81 -18.32
N SER A 640 -14.46 -4.07 -19.63
CA SER A 640 -13.88 -3.10 -20.56
C SER A 640 -14.83 -1.93 -20.76
N LYS A 641 -14.29 -0.70 -20.78
CA LYS A 641 -15.04 0.54 -21.03
C LYS A 641 -15.68 0.57 -22.42
N ASP A 642 -15.04 -0.06 -23.40
CA ASP A 642 -15.54 -0.12 -24.78
C ASP A 642 -16.54 -1.28 -25.02
N GLY A 643 -16.74 -2.14 -24.02
CA GLY A 643 -17.65 -3.28 -24.09
C GLY A 643 -17.24 -4.41 -25.06
N ARG A 644 -16.08 -4.34 -25.71
CA ARG A 644 -15.66 -5.32 -26.73
C ARG A 644 -14.95 -6.55 -26.15
N ALA A 645 -14.42 -6.42 -24.94
CA ALA A 645 -13.65 -7.49 -24.31
C ALA A 645 -14.51 -8.32 -23.35
N VAL A 646 -14.36 -9.64 -23.44
CA VAL A 646 -14.86 -10.63 -22.48
C VAL A 646 -13.81 -10.80 -21.39
N VAL A 647 -14.18 -10.53 -20.15
CA VAL A 647 -13.32 -10.73 -18.98
C VAL A 647 -13.58 -12.10 -18.37
N HIS A 648 -12.53 -12.87 -18.17
CA HIS A 648 -12.57 -14.12 -17.42
C HIS A 648 -11.84 -13.93 -16.10
N SER A 649 -12.58 -13.97 -14.99
CA SER A 649 -12.05 -13.86 -13.64
C SER A 649 -12.89 -14.72 -12.70
N ARG A 650 -12.41 -14.90 -11.46
CA ARG A 650 -13.17 -15.60 -10.41
C ARG A 650 -14.41 -14.81 -9.94
N GLY A 651 -14.57 -13.57 -10.39
CA GLY A 651 -15.74 -12.75 -10.07
C GLY A 651 -15.81 -12.26 -8.62
N GLY A 652 -14.75 -12.39 -7.83
CA GLY A 652 -14.73 -11.93 -6.43
C GLY A 652 -13.61 -12.51 -5.58
N TYR A 653 -13.64 -12.19 -4.29
CA TYR A 653 -12.72 -12.71 -3.27
C TYR A 653 -13.44 -12.85 -1.92
N PHE A 654 -12.89 -13.65 -1.00
CA PHE A 654 -13.37 -13.68 0.39
C PHE A 654 -12.67 -12.59 1.20
N ALA A 655 -13.44 -11.78 1.94
CA ALA A 655 -12.88 -10.81 2.87
C ALA A 655 -12.07 -11.53 3.95
N PRO A 656 -10.95 -10.95 4.44
CA PRO A 656 -10.17 -11.59 5.50
C PRO A 656 -11.01 -11.76 6.77
N GLU A 657 -10.72 -12.77 7.57
CA GLU A 657 -11.32 -12.94 8.91
C GLU A 657 -10.58 -12.08 9.95
N LYS A 658 -11.19 -11.89 11.13
CA LYS A 658 -10.66 -11.06 12.22
C LYS A 658 -9.48 -11.67 12.95
#